data_AF-A0A838SZ61-F1
#
_entry.id   AF-A0A838SZ61-F1
#
_cell.length_a   1.000
_cell.length_b   1.000
_cell.length_c   1.000
_cell.angle_alpha   90.00
_cell.angle_beta   90.00
_cell.angle_gamma   90.00
#
_symmetry.space_group_name_H-M   'P 1'
#
loop_
_entity.id
_entity.type
_entity.pdbx_description
1 polymer ?
#
loop_
_entity_poly.entity_id
_entity_poly.type
_entity_poly.pdbx_seq_one_letter_code
_entity_poly.pdbx_strand_id
1 'polypeptide(L)'
;MSAPARVAAGEAFDVRLALAGAPGDVAGYETDLRFDTGSAEFAGVQPRRGNSLAALDRGVVPLSARHADGVSLGLVTCSTSDCVRPRQGRRASGRAAGTVRLGRLSMLPTAEGQLELDFAGSLLVDVAGNTVRVAAPSGLTVKVGGSRRRLAAPERVVAPSPSSDGVAVPDLTLDGVVSHADVMEGALEWVRLRERNGGDCRGSSPGDVNRDGCVDVADLQLLTTDASEIAASGTSPNDRHGLAPMASLDAEGAGTTLTVDYGRDGSDVKPGDGVCKAASGLCTLRAAIEEANALTGPNTINFAIGTGGLKTITLKSQLPSLSDQSGPTTIDGYSQPGAAPNTDPVISNAKIMIQVVGGGENLFDALIITSPGNVLKGLSIYNSYVGVRIYGSAALGNVLKGNFIGTNAAGTYAAARVAGSSGIVNREAASDTRIGGTAPAQRNVISGNAYTGIHTYDAGTSDLVIQGNIIGLSPTGGQIGPNRGHGFDANAGVNGVVLGGTGPGERNVLSGNARGGVELSHGTGVTNNRIIGNYIGTDVTGNAITSYTGNGTHGIRLEDRVSYNTISENVFGGNVGSATKFDYVYHNTFKHNRVGIGVNGGVIPNTEYGLLLTRDAAWNTVGPGNIISNETAGVSLTSIAGTDFNTITQNSMYGNVGLGIDLAPLGAVNPNDPGDTDSGANEQLNFPELSEATTATVSGTACANCTVEVFKADS
;
A
#
# COMPACT_ATOMS: atom_id res chain seq x y z
N MET A 1 18.41 9.44 21.28
CA MET A 1 18.24 8.40 20.24
C MET A 1 19.33 7.36 20.37
N SER A 2 19.12 6.12 19.93
CA SER A 2 20.18 5.10 19.89
C SER A 2 20.01 4.14 18.72
N ALA A 3 21.11 3.76 18.08
CA ALA A 3 21.19 2.76 17.00
C ALA A 3 22.42 1.86 17.23
N PRO A 4 22.54 0.71 16.57
CA PRO A 4 23.77 -0.08 16.59
C PRO A 4 24.96 0.73 16.08
N ALA A 5 26.14 0.54 16.68
CA ALA A 5 27.35 1.25 16.26
C ALA A 5 27.89 0.79 14.89
N ARG A 6 27.56 -0.44 14.50
CA ARG A 6 27.95 -1.06 13.23
C ARG A 6 26.86 -2.02 12.75
N VAL A 7 26.66 -2.03 11.43
CA VAL A 7 25.77 -2.94 10.70
C VAL A 7 26.44 -3.31 9.37
N ALA A 8 26.04 -4.42 8.74
CA ALA A 8 26.47 -4.71 7.37
C ALA A 8 25.69 -3.86 6.35
N ALA A 9 26.24 -3.68 5.15
CA ALA A 9 25.45 -3.14 4.04
C ALA A 9 24.27 -4.07 3.77
N GLY A 10 23.12 -3.44 3.56
CA GLY A 10 21.81 -4.03 3.58
C GLY A 10 21.27 -4.33 4.97
N GLU A 11 22.04 -4.67 5.99
CA GLU A 11 21.44 -5.17 7.26
C GLU A 11 20.51 -4.14 7.91
N ALA A 12 19.22 -4.44 7.95
CA ALA A 12 18.22 -3.55 8.53
C ALA A 12 18.48 -3.39 10.04
N PHE A 13 18.36 -2.15 10.54
CA PHE A 13 18.54 -1.86 11.95
C PHE A 13 17.47 -0.93 12.50
N ASP A 14 17.22 -1.08 13.81
CA ASP A 14 16.29 -0.22 14.53
C ASP A 14 17.01 1.00 15.12
N VAL A 15 16.53 2.19 14.81
CA VAL A 15 16.79 3.40 15.60
C VAL A 15 15.70 3.50 16.68
N ARG A 16 16.12 3.49 17.94
CA ARG A 16 15.21 3.63 19.09
C ARG A 16 15.06 5.10 19.45
N LEU A 17 13.82 5.56 19.47
CA LEU A 17 13.43 6.89 19.92
C LEU A 17 12.94 6.80 21.36
N ALA A 18 13.60 7.54 22.26
CA ALA A 18 13.24 7.58 23.67
C ALA A 18 13.58 8.93 24.29
N LEU A 19 12.71 9.40 25.18
CA LEU A 19 12.88 10.59 25.99
C LEU A 19 13.23 10.19 27.42
N ALA A 20 14.42 10.57 27.88
CA ALA A 20 14.85 10.37 29.26
C ALA A 20 14.47 11.60 30.12
N GLY A 21 13.90 11.37 31.30
CA GLY A 21 13.59 12.45 32.24
C GLY A 21 12.52 13.41 31.74
N ALA A 22 11.43 12.88 31.16
CA ALA A 22 10.35 13.68 30.61
C ALA A 22 9.82 14.69 31.65
N PRO A 23 9.89 16.01 31.38
CA PRO A 23 9.54 17.04 32.37
C PRO A 23 8.01 17.21 32.57
N GLY A 24 7.17 16.40 31.90
CA GLY A 24 5.71 16.51 31.93
C GLY A 24 4.99 15.34 31.23
N ASP A 25 3.68 15.53 31.01
CA ASP A 25 2.80 14.55 30.35
C ASP A 25 2.88 14.70 28.82
N VAL A 26 3.98 14.21 28.24
CA VAL A 26 4.19 14.21 26.78
C VAL A 26 3.06 13.43 26.11
N ALA A 27 2.37 14.08 25.20
CA ALA A 27 1.21 13.55 24.49
C ALA A 27 1.45 13.43 22.99
N GLY A 28 2.32 14.27 22.43
CA GLY A 28 2.70 14.20 21.03
C GLY A 28 4.17 14.51 20.81
N TYR A 29 4.71 14.03 19.69
CA TYR A 29 6.01 14.43 19.18
C TYR A 29 6.05 14.44 17.66
N GLU A 30 6.95 15.24 17.10
CA GLU A 30 7.39 15.14 15.72
C GLU A 30 8.90 15.35 15.61
N THR A 31 9.49 14.87 14.53
CA THR A 31 10.89 15.07 14.17
C THR A 31 11.12 14.76 12.70
N ASP A 32 12.05 15.46 12.07
CA ASP A 32 12.58 15.11 10.76
C ASP A 32 13.84 14.24 10.91
N LEU A 33 13.85 13.09 10.26
CA LEU A 33 15.04 12.27 10.10
C LEU A 33 15.60 12.48 8.68
N ARG A 34 16.77 13.13 8.59
CA ARG A 34 17.52 13.34 7.35
C ARG A 34 18.64 12.32 7.24
N PHE A 35 18.80 11.76 6.05
CA PHE A 35 19.85 10.79 5.73
C PHE A 35 20.10 10.78 4.21
N ASP A 36 21.22 10.20 3.79
CA ASP A 36 21.50 9.98 2.37
C ASP A 36 20.55 8.91 1.80
N THR A 37 19.45 9.36 1.20
CA THR A 37 18.41 8.50 0.59
C THR A 37 18.90 7.70 -0.61
N GLY A 38 20.07 8.04 -1.17
CA GLY A 38 20.74 7.23 -2.20
C GLY A 38 21.57 6.08 -1.62
N SER A 39 21.82 6.08 -0.31
CA SER A 39 22.70 5.12 0.37
C SER A 39 22.03 4.38 1.53
N ALA A 40 20.79 4.72 1.85
CA ALA A 40 19.95 4.04 2.82
C ALA A 40 18.47 4.28 2.50
N GLU A 41 17.62 3.42 3.03
CA GLU A 41 16.17 3.50 2.93
C GLU A 41 15.53 3.50 4.31
N PHE A 42 14.38 4.14 4.41
CA PHE A 42 13.53 4.09 5.60
C PHE A 42 12.48 2.98 5.42
N ALA A 43 12.54 1.94 6.26
CA ALA A 43 11.68 0.76 6.19
C ALA A 43 10.38 0.87 7.00
N GLY A 44 10.18 1.98 7.74
CA GLY A 44 8.92 2.30 8.42
C GLY A 44 9.08 2.59 9.92
N VAL A 45 7.97 3.04 10.52
CA VAL A 45 7.84 3.25 11.98
C VAL A 45 7.15 2.07 12.60
N GLN A 46 7.60 1.62 13.77
CA GLN A 46 6.85 0.73 14.64
C GLN A 46 6.33 1.50 15.86
N PRO A 47 5.22 2.25 15.74
CA PRO A 47 4.76 3.17 16.78
C PRO A 47 4.06 2.44 17.94
N ARG A 48 3.61 1.19 17.77
CA ARG A 48 2.86 0.44 18.81
C ARG A 48 3.73 -0.49 19.65
N ARG A 49 4.74 -1.15 19.07
CA ARG A 49 5.55 -2.17 19.77
C ARG A 49 6.62 -1.56 20.67
N GLY A 50 6.27 -1.38 21.94
CA GLY A 50 7.17 -0.87 22.98
C GLY A 50 7.16 0.64 23.13
N ASN A 51 6.11 1.31 22.62
CA ASN A 51 5.83 2.72 22.86
C ASN A 51 5.15 2.89 24.22
N SER A 52 5.72 3.73 25.08
CA SER A 52 5.21 4.00 26.42
C SER A 52 3.91 4.81 26.39
N LEU A 53 3.67 5.63 25.36
CA LEU A 53 2.47 6.46 25.20
C LEU A 53 1.25 5.60 24.85
N ALA A 54 1.40 4.63 23.95
CA ALA A 54 0.35 3.64 23.66
C ALA A 54 0.03 2.74 24.88
N ALA A 55 0.97 2.58 25.81
CA ALA A 55 0.80 1.78 27.03
C ALA A 55 0.02 2.52 28.14
N LEU A 56 -0.21 3.83 28.00
CA LEU A 56 -1.01 4.65 28.92
C LEU A 56 -2.52 4.64 28.60
N ASP A 57 -2.96 3.69 27.78
CA ASP A 57 -4.36 3.55 27.30
C ASP A 57 -4.87 4.79 26.54
N ARG A 58 -3.94 5.54 25.93
CA ARG A 58 -4.22 6.59 24.97
C ARG A 58 -4.09 5.99 23.59
N GLY A 59 -5.13 6.10 22.75
CA GLY A 59 -5.01 5.81 21.32
C GLY A 59 -3.84 6.60 20.73
N VAL A 60 -3.14 6.05 19.74
CA VAL A 60 -2.04 6.76 19.08
C VAL A 60 -2.34 6.89 17.60
N VAL A 61 -2.16 8.10 17.08
CA VAL A 61 -2.20 8.40 15.66
C VAL A 61 -0.75 8.56 15.21
N PRO A 62 -0.17 7.56 14.52
CA PRO A 62 1.15 7.71 13.95
C PRO A 62 1.11 8.64 12.74
N LEU A 63 2.18 9.39 12.54
CA LEU A 63 2.35 10.31 11.42
C LEU A 63 3.66 9.97 10.72
N SER A 64 3.64 9.86 9.39
CA SER A 64 4.85 9.74 8.60
C SER A 64 4.70 10.38 7.22
N ALA A 65 5.73 11.13 6.82
CA ALA A 65 5.80 11.79 5.52
C ALA A 65 7.21 11.63 4.95
N ARG A 66 7.30 11.09 3.73
CA ARG A 66 8.57 10.92 3.03
C ARG A 66 8.83 12.12 2.12
N HIS A 67 10.07 12.56 2.07
CA HIS A 67 10.52 13.62 1.16
C HIS A 67 11.89 13.25 0.58
N ALA A 68 12.38 14.03 -0.38
CA ALA A 68 13.53 13.65 -1.21
C ALA A 68 14.82 13.35 -0.40
N ASP A 69 14.96 13.97 0.75
CA ASP A 69 16.15 14.00 1.60
C ASP A 69 15.93 13.42 3.01
N GLY A 70 14.83 12.68 3.22
CA GLY A 70 14.56 12.01 4.48
C GLY A 70 13.09 11.67 4.72
N VAL A 71 12.74 11.56 6.00
CA VAL A 71 11.39 11.26 6.46
C VAL A 71 11.05 12.10 7.69
N SER A 72 9.90 12.78 7.64
CA SER A 72 9.27 13.39 8.80
C SER A 72 8.42 12.35 9.53
N LEU A 73 8.48 12.37 10.85
CA LEU A 73 7.90 11.35 11.71
C LEU A 73 7.20 12.03 12.87
N GLY A 74 6.04 11.53 13.26
CA GLY A 74 5.35 12.04 14.43
C GLY A 74 4.34 11.07 15.01
N LEU A 75 3.76 11.49 16.13
CA LEU A 75 2.71 10.77 16.81
C LEU A 75 1.97 11.73 17.71
N VAL A 76 0.63 11.65 17.72
CA VAL A 76 -0.20 12.26 18.77
C VAL A 76 -0.93 11.18 19.56
N THR A 77 -1.18 11.45 20.84
CA THR A 77 -2.06 10.64 21.67
C THR A 77 -3.47 11.20 21.62
N CYS A 78 -4.44 10.31 21.56
CA CYS A 78 -5.83 10.68 21.41
C CYS A 78 -6.66 10.33 22.65
N SER A 79 -7.43 11.32 23.11
CA SER A 79 -8.25 11.22 24.33
C SER A 79 -9.76 11.14 24.07
N THR A 80 -10.20 11.43 22.84
CA THR A 80 -11.61 11.36 22.42
C THR A 80 -12.09 9.91 22.34
N SER A 81 -13.39 9.68 22.62
CA SER A 81 -14.01 8.35 22.74
C SER A 81 -13.84 7.43 21.53
N ASP A 82 -13.59 7.99 20.34
CA ASP A 82 -13.69 7.30 19.05
C ASP A 82 -12.37 7.18 18.30
N CYS A 83 -11.27 7.64 18.89
CA CYS A 83 -10.01 7.83 18.18
C CYS A 83 -9.11 6.58 18.15
N VAL A 84 -9.71 5.42 17.83
CA VAL A 84 -9.20 4.04 17.91
C VAL A 84 -9.67 3.33 19.18
N ARG A 85 -10.44 2.23 18.99
CA ARG A 85 -11.00 1.37 20.05
C ARG A 85 -10.03 1.19 21.22
N PRO A 86 -10.29 1.76 22.41
CA PRO A 86 -9.55 1.41 23.61
C PRO A 86 -9.78 -0.08 23.92
N ARG A 87 -8.81 -0.74 24.52
CA ARG A 87 -9.11 -2.01 25.20
C ARG A 87 -10.12 -1.68 26.29
N GLN A 88 -11.29 -2.31 26.25
CA GLN A 88 -12.33 -2.12 27.26
C GLN A 88 -11.73 -2.18 28.68
N GLY A 89 -11.98 -1.13 29.47
CA GLY A 89 -11.93 -1.21 30.94
C GLY A 89 -10.86 -0.41 31.68
N ARG A 90 -10.13 0.53 31.06
CA ARG A 90 -9.25 1.43 31.82
C ARG A 90 -9.55 2.91 31.52
N ARG A 91 -9.71 3.70 32.58
CA ARG A 91 -9.73 5.16 32.49
C ARG A 91 -8.28 5.65 32.40
N ALA A 92 -7.99 6.56 31.48
CA ALA A 92 -6.68 7.20 31.37
C ALA A 92 -6.44 8.14 32.56
N SER A 93 -5.45 7.83 33.41
CA SER A 93 -4.93 8.77 34.41
C SER A 93 -3.51 8.42 34.87
N GLY A 94 -2.58 8.20 33.94
CA GLY A 94 -1.17 7.93 34.24
C GLY A 94 -0.24 8.93 33.58
N ARG A 95 0.71 9.49 34.35
CA ARG A 95 1.86 10.23 33.82
C ARG A 95 2.96 9.24 33.44
N ALA A 96 3.61 9.44 32.29
CA ALA A 96 4.79 8.65 31.93
C ALA A 96 5.96 9.01 32.86
N ALA A 97 6.23 8.19 33.88
CA ALA A 97 7.39 8.36 34.76
C ALA A 97 8.61 7.61 34.20
N GLY A 98 9.77 8.26 34.16
CA GLY A 98 11.05 7.65 33.72
C GLY A 98 11.36 7.86 32.23
N THR A 99 11.83 6.81 31.55
CA THR A 99 12.15 6.88 30.11
C THR A 99 10.90 6.58 29.29
N VAL A 100 10.44 7.56 28.51
CA VAL A 100 9.30 7.43 27.59
C VAL A 100 9.82 6.91 26.26
N ARG A 101 9.44 5.70 25.86
CA ARG A 101 9.78 5.14 24.55
C ARG A 101 8.80 5.69 23.53
N LEU A 102 9.29 6.42 22.54
CA LEU A 102 8.47 7.10 21.54
C LEU A 102 8.21 6.21 20.32
N GLY A 103 9.16 5.32 19.99
CA GLY A 103 8.98 4.38 18.89
C GLY A 103 10.29 3.75 18.44
N ARG A 104 10.18 2.95 17.38
CA ARG A 104 11.32 2.41 16.63
C ARG A 104 11.19 2.74 15.16
N LEU A 105 12.31 3.14 14.57
CA LEU A 105 12.46 3.41 13.15
C LEU A 105 13.28 2.30 12.55
N SER A 106 12.79 1.68 11.49
CA SER A 106 13.57 0.69 10.74
C SER A 106 14.31 1.38 9.61
N MET A 107 15.63 1.21 9.56
CA MET A 107 16.51 1.74 8.52
C MET A 107 17.19 0.59 7.78
N LEU A 108 17.36 0.74 6.47
CA LEU A 108 18.02 -0.23 5.60
C LEU A 108 19.15 0.46 4.83
N PRO A 109 20.41 0.37 5.28
CA PRO A 109 21.51 0.99 4.56
C PRO A 109 21.84 0.20 3.30
N THR A 110 21.89 0.80 2.12
CA THR A 110 22.12 0.10 0.83
C THR A 110 23.55 0.27 0.31
N ALA A 111 24.34 1.18 0.89
CA ALA A 111 25.74 1.39 0.54
C ALA A 111 26.66 1.38 1.77
N GLU A 112 27.89 0.90 1.59
CA GLU A 112 28.90 0.94 2.65
C GLU A 112 29.41 2.36 2.93
N GLY A 113 29.58 2.68 4.21
CA GLY A 113 30.11 3.96 4.67
C GLY A 113 29.69 4.30 6.10
N GLN A 114 29.97 5.54 6.51
CA GLN A 114 29.47 6.11 7.76
C GLN A 114 28.16 6.83 7.46
N LEU A 115 27.05 6.14 7.71
CA LEU A 115 25.71 6.68 7.54
C LEU A 115 25.38 7.64 8.67
N GLU A 116 25.19 8.91 8.32
CA GLU A 116 24.75 9.93 9.26
C GLU A 116 23.23 10.03 9.23
N LEU A 117 22.64 9.99 10.44
CA LEU A 117 21.23 10.16 10.69
C LEU A 117 21.07 11.45 11.50
N ASP A 118 20.59 12.50 10.85
CA ASP A 118 20.36 13.78 11.51
C ASP A 118 18.89 13.91 11.90
N PHE A 119 18.64 14.25 13.16
CA PHE A 119 17.30 14.44 13.69
C PHE A 119 17.10 15.93 13.93
N ALA A 120 16.26 16.55 13.10
CA ALA A 120 16.00 17.98 13.11
C ALA A 120 14.53 18.26 13.41
N GLY A 121 14.24 19.53 13.74
CA GLY A 121 12.86 20.01 13.90
C GLY A 121 12.07 19.28 14.98
N SER A 122 12.72 18.68 15.98
CA SER A 122 12.01 17.89 16.97
C SER A 122 11.15 18.78 17.88
N LEU A 123 9.84 18.56 17.84
CA LEU A 123 8.86 19.22 18.68
C LEU A 123 8.16 18.16 19.54
N LEU A 124 8.01 18.44 20.83
CA LEU A 124 7.23 17.61 21.75
C LEU A 124 6.16 18.49 22.36
N VAL A 125 4.98 17.93 22.57
CA VAL A 125 3.83 18.65 23.13
C VAL A 125 3.18 17.87 24.26
N ASP A 126 2.59 18.59 25.21
CA ASP A 126 1.75 18.01 26.25
C ASP A 126 0.33 17.78 25.75
N VAL A 127 -0.54 17.23 26.61
CA VAL A 127 -1.93 16.93 26.25
C VAL A 127 -2.71 18.15 25.75
N ALA A 128 -2.31 19.37 26.13
CA ALA A 128 -2.97 20.61 25.72
C ALA A 128 -2.30 21.26 24.49
N GLY A 129 -1.40 20.54 23.81
CA GLY A 129 -0.68 21.05 22.64
C GLY A 129 0.47 21.99 22.99
N ASN A 130 0.78 22.23 24.27
CA ASN A 130 1.86 23.16 24.64
C ASN A 130 3.22 22.51 24.43
N THR A 131 4.17 23.26 23.90
CA THR A 131 5.55 22.79 23.71
C THR A 131 6.19 22.33 25.02
N VAL A 132 6.64 21.07 25.04
CA VAL A 132 7.46 20.49 26.10
C VAL A 132 8.93 20.67 25.72
N ARG A 133 9.63 21.56 26.43
CA ARG A 133 11.05 21.81 26.17
C ARG A 133 11.90 20.60 26.55
N VAL A 134 12.62 20.06 25.58
CA VAL A 134 13.62 19.00 25.75
C VAL A 134 14.91 19.36 25.03
N ALA A 135 16.02 18.74 25.42
CA ALA A 135 17.26 18.90 24.69
C ALA A 135 17.12 18.36 23.26
N ALA A 136 17.66 19.09 22.27
CA ALA A 136 17.67 18.63 20.89
C ALA A 136 18.38 17.27 20.78
N PRO A 137 17.87 16.33 19.98
CA PRO A 137 18.54 15.06 19.77
C PRO A 137 19.90 15.31 19.09
N SER A 138 20.94 14.61 19.56
CA SER A 138 22.18 14.49 18.81
C SER A 138 21.95 13.60 17.59
N GLY A 139 22.49 13.99 16.43
CA GLY A 139 22.61 13.10 15.28
C GLY A 139 23.34 11.80 15.64
N LEU A 140 23.07 10.74 14.89
CA LEU A 140 23.70 9.44 15.06
C LEU A 140 24.56 9.11 13.83
N THR A 141 25.66 8.39 14.04
CA THR A 141 26.45 7.82 12.95
C THR A 141 26.49 6.31 13.11
N VAL A 142 26.08 5.61 12.05
CA VAL A 142 26.11 4.15 11.98
C VAL A 142 27.18 3.72 10.97
N LYS A 143 28.08 2.83 11.37
CA LYS A 143 29.09 2.27 10.46
C LYS A 143 28.46 1.13 9.65
N VAL A 144 28.30 1.34 8.35
CA VAL A 144 27.79 0.35 7.40
C VAL A 144 28.97 -0.30 6.68
N GLY A 145 29.20 -1.59 6.94
CA GLY A 145 30.29 -2.34 6.31
C GLY A 145 31.70 -1.91 6.75
N GLY A 146 32.66 -2.03 5.83
CA GLY A 146 34.09 -1.75 6.07
C GLY A 146 34.53 -0.34 5.66
N SER A 147 33.80 0.29 4.74
CA SER A 147 34.12 1.60 4.17
C SER A 147 34.16 2.74 5.21
N ARG A 148 35.11 3.67 5.01
CA ARG A 148 35.17 4.94 5.76
C ARG A 148 34.54 6.12 5.01
N ARG A 149 33.95 5.88 3.83
CA ARG A 149 33.25 6.90 3.06
C ARG A 149 32.16 7.53 3.93
N ARG A 150 32.11 8.85 4.00
CA ARG A 150 31.04 9.57 4.69
C ARG A 150 29.78 9.56 3.81
N LEU A 151 28.66 9.13 4.37
CA LEU A 151 27.33 9.17 3.75
C LEU A 151 26.53 10.21 4.54
N ALA A 152 26.76 11.47 4.19
CA ALA A 152 26.34 12.61 4.98
C ALA A 152 24.83 12.83 4.90
N ALA A 153 24.20 13.18 6.02
CA ALA A 153 22.84 13.70 6.00
C ALA A 153 22.83 15.05 5.24
N PRO A 154 21.83 15.29 4.38
CA PRO A 154 21.67 16.56 3.66
C PRO A 154 21.61 17.78 4.59
N GLU A 155 22.06 18.94 4.10
CA GLU A 155 22.04 20.18 4.88
C GLU A 155 20.62 20.70 5.17
N ARG A 156 20.48 21.31 6.33
CA ARG A 156 19.24 21.81 6.93
C ARG A 156 18.53 22.87 6.07
N VAL A 157 17.21 22.70 5.86
CA VAL A 157 16.29 23.83 5.63
C VAL A 157 15.59 24.11 6.95
N VAL A 158 15.79 25.32 7.50
CA VAL A 158 15.26 25.71 8.81
C VAL A 158 13.79 26.08 8.66
N ALA A 159 12.88 25.26 9.19
CA ALA A 159 11.53 25.74 9.48
C ALA A 159 11.62 26.76 10.65
N PRO A 160 10.94 27.91 10.55
CA PRO A 160 10.89 28.91 11.61
C PRO A 160 10.21 28.33 12.87
N SER A 161 10.51 28.91 14.03
CA SER A 161 9.84 28.55 15.28
C SER A 161 8.43 29.14 15.30
N PRO A 162 7.40 28.37 15.71
CA PRO A 162 6.05 28.87 15.85
C PRO A 162 5.94 29.94 16.95
N SER A 163 5.02 30.90 16.77
CA SER A 163 4.62 31.85 17.80
C SER A 163 3.13 31.69 18.09
N SER A 164 2.79 31.36 19.34
CA SER A 164 1.40 31.16 19.77
C SER A 164 0.65 32.47 19.94
N ASP A 165 -0.44 32.67 19.20
CA ASP A 165 -1.53 33.60 19.54
C ASP A 165 -2.84 32.80 19.63
N GLY A 166 -3.63 33.01 20.69
CA GLY A 166 -4.68 32.06 21.09
C GLY A 166 -6.02 32.01 20.30
N VAL A 167 -6.56 30.78 20.23
CA VAL A 167 -7.95 30.24 20.41
C VAL A 167 -9.09 30.43 19.36
N ALA A 168 -9.85 29.30 19.17
CA ALA A 168 -11.22 29.02 18.64
C ALA A 168 -11.37 28.68 17.12
N VAL A 169 -11.94 27.55 16.63
CA VAL A 169 -12.59 26.29 17.12
C VAL A 169 -12.16 25.13 16.18
N PRO A 170 -12.07 23.85 16.64
CA PRO A 170 -11.25 22.75 16.08
C PRO A 170 -11.91 21.85 15.03
N ASP A 171 -13.05 22.28 14.46
CA ASP A 171 -13.82 21.46 13.52
C ASP A 171 -13.31 21.70 12.09
N LEU A 172 -12.39 20.85 11.65
CA LEU A 172 -11.81 20.86 10.31
C LEU A 172 -12.77 20.28 9.27
N THR A 173 -13.69 19.42 9.71
CA THR A 173 -14.64 18.74 8.84
C THR A 173 -15.89 19.57 8.56
N LEU A 174 -16.12 20.60 9.39
CA LEU A 174 -17.28 21.50 9.35
C LEU A 174 -18.61 20.77 9.55
N ASP A 175 -18.59 19.66 10.29
CA ASP A 175 -19.77 18.84 10.58
C ASP A 175 -20.47 19.24 11.90
N GLY A 176 -19.89 20.22 12.62
CA GLY A 176 -20.38 20.73 13.90
C GLY A 176 -19.87 19.95 15.11
N VAL A 177 -19.01 18.94 14.93
CA VAL A 177 -18.50 18.05 15.99
C VAL A 177 -17.00 17.80 15.82
N VAL A 178 -16.21 18.17 16.83
CA VAL A 178 -14.79 17.76 16.86
C VAL A 178 -14.69 16.28 17.22
N SER A 179 -14.22 15.47 16.29
CA SER A 179 -14.17 14.01 16.39
C SER A 179 -12.85 13.43 15.88
N HIS A 180 -12.77 12.10 15.78
CA HIS A 180 -11.63 11.44 15.14
C HIS A 180 -11.40 11.90 13.69
N ALA A 181 -12.48 12.29 13.01
CA ALA A 181 -12.44 12.80 11.65
C ALA A 181 -11.53 14.03 11.51
N ASP A 182 -11.66 15.01 12.40
CA ASP A 182 -10.84 16.22 12.40
C ASP A 182 -9.37 15.91 12.65
N VAL A 183 -9.09 14.99 13.58
CA VAL A 183 -7.72 14.53 13.84
C VAL A 183 -7.10 13.91 12.58
N MET A 184 -7.87 13.15 11.80
CA MET A 184 -7.40 12.58 10.54
C MET A 184 -7.21 13.63 9.44
N GLU A 185 -8.05 14.66 9.37
CA GLU A 185 -7.85 15.80 8.45
C GLU A 185 -6.58 16.59 8.79
N GLY A 186 -6.35 16.88 10.08
CA GLY A 186 -5.11 17.51 10.54
C GLY A 186 -3.89 16.64 10.25
N ALA A 187 -3.96 15.33 10.54
CA ALA A 187 -2.90 14.37 10.23
C ALA A 187 -2.58 14.28 8.73
N LEU A 188 -3.61 14.28 7.89
CA LEU A 188 -3.46 14.25 6.45
C LEU A 188 -2.81 15.53 5.92
N GLU A 189 -3.21 16.70 6.43
CA GLU A 189 -2.61 17.97 6.01
C GLU A 189 -1.16 18.09 6.48
N TRP A 190 -0.87 17.64 7.71
CA TRP A 190 0.50 17.50 8.24
C TRP A 190 1.38 16.68 7.29
N VAL A 191 0.88 15.52 6.84
CA VAL A 191 1.62 14.61 5.93
C VAL A 191 1.88 15.31 4.61
N ARG A 192 0.87 15.95 4.03
CA ARG A 192 0.96 16.57 2.71
C ARG A 192 1.90 17.75 2.64
N LEU A 193 1.90 18.61 3.66
CA LEU A 193 2.82 19.73 3.71
C LEU A 193 4.26 19.21 3.72
N ARG A 194 4.54 18.19 4.54
CA ARG A 194 5.88 17.56 4.60
C ARG A 194 6.27 16.85 3.30
N GLU A 195 5.35 16.13 2.67
CA GLU A 195 5.61 15.50 1.36
C GLU A 195 5.84 16.54 0.24
N ARG A 196 5.18 17.70 0.28
CA ARG A 196 5.26 18.73 -0.78
C ARG A 196 6.42 19.70 -0.61
N ASN A 197 6.67 20.20 0.60
CA ASN A 197 7.63 21.28 0.85
C ASN A 197 8.53 21.04 2.07
N GLY A 198 8.53 19.83 2.64
CA GLY A 198 9.32 19.51 3.83
C GLY A 198 8.78 20.16 5.12
N GLY A 199 7.53 20.63 5.14
CA GLY A 199 6.89 21.21 6.31
C GLY A 199 7.14 22.71 6.50
N ASP A 200 7.36 23.46 5.42
CA ASP A 200 7.59 24.91 5.48
C ASP A 200 6.34 25.64 6.02
N CYS A 201 6.51 26.40 7.10
CA CYS A 201 5.47 27.13 7.83
C CYS A 201 5.05 28.43 7.12
N ARG A 202 4.62 28.33 5.87
CA ARG A 202 4.22 29.51 5.08
C ARG A 202 2.85 29.31 4.47
N GLY A 203 1.95 30.21 4.84
CA GLY A 203 0.59 30.29 4.28
C GLY A 203 -0.47 29.95 5.31
N SER A 204 -1.70 30.39 5.04
CA SER A 204 -2.86 30.02 5.85
C SER A 204 -3.30 28.61 5.48
N SER A 205 -3.25 27.68 6.44
CA SER A 205 -3.82 26.33 6.30
C SER A 205 -5.02 26.18 7.25
N PRO A 206 -6.11 25.50 6.84
CA PRO A 206 -7.16 25.12 7.78
C PRO A 206 -6.64 24.26 8.93
N GLY A 207 -5.58 23.46 8.68
CA GLY A 207 -4.96 22.59 9.69
C GLY A 207 -4.03 23.31 10.68
N ASP A 208 -3.78 24.62 10.50
CA ASP A 208 -3.04 25.47 11.45
C ASP A 208 -4.05 25.97 12.51
N VAL A 209 -4.39 25.06 13.42
CA VAL A 209 -5.49 25.22 14.38
C VAL A 209 -5.11 26.24 15.45
N ASN A 210 -3.84 26.29 15.82
CA ASN A 210 -3.33 27.25 16.81
C ASN A 210 -2.94 28.60 16.19
N ARG A 211 -2.99 28.73 14.85
CA ARG A 211 -2.67 29.93 14.05
C ARG A 211 -1.24 30.45 14.25
N ASP A 212 -0.30 29.54 14.50
CA ASP A 212 1.11 29.89 14.66
C ASP A 212 1.86 29.96 13.32
N GLY A 213 1.18 29.66 12.22
CA GLY A 213 1.70 29.67 10.85
C GLY A 213 2.26 28.32 10.38
N CYS A 214 2.24 27.30 11.24
CA CYS A 214 2.66 25.94 10.95
C CYS A 214 1.46 24.98 11.02
N VAL A 215 1.57 23.82 10.37
CA VAL A 215 0.74 22.65 10.70
C VAL A 215 1.68 21.62 11.30
N ASP A 216 1.67 21.51 12.62
CA ASP A 216 2.58 20.67 13.38
C ASP A 216 1.85 19.82 14.42
N VAL A 217 2.62 19.01 15.16
CA VAL A 217 2.06 18.09 16.16
C VAL A 217 1.28 18.82 17.27
N ALA A 218 1.51 20.11 17.51
CA ALA A 218 0.73 20.92 18.46
C ALA A 218 -0.70 21.11 17.95
N ASP A 219 -0.89 21.41 16.66
CA ASP A 219 -2.22 21.53 16.04
C ASP A 219 -3.00 20.23 16.15
N LEU A 220 -2.36 19.12 15.77
CA LEU A 220 -2.99 17.81 15.82
C LEU A 220 -3.33 17.42 17.26
N GLN A 221 -2.46 17.75 18.22
CA GLN A 221 -2.70 17.45 19.63
C GLN A 221 -3.85 18.29 20.20
N LEU A 222 -4.08 19.51 19.71
CA LEU A 222 -5.26 20.30 20.06
C LEU A 222 -6.55 19.65 19.55
N LEU A 223 -6.53 19.09 18.33
CA LEU A 223 -7.67 18.33 17.77
C LEU A 223 -8.00 17.07 18.57
N THR A 224 -7.05 16.53 19.34
CA THR A 224 -7.28 15.33 20.16
C THR A 224 -7.74 15.62 21.59
N THR A 225 -7.87 16.90 21.98
CA THR A 225 -8.37 17.32 23.29
C THR A 225 -9.89 17.41 23.30
N ASP A 226 -10.51 16.82 24.32
CA ASP A 226 -11.95 16.88 24.55
C ASP A 226 -12.41 18.34 24.67
N ALA A 227 -13.04 18.88 23.63
CA ALA A 227 -13.79 20.14 23.71
C ALA A 227 -15.17 19.87 24.34
N SER A 228 -15.19 19.33 25.56
CA SER A 228 -16.44 19.11 26.29
C SER A 228 -16.96 20.44 26.84
N GLU A 229 -17.59 21.26 25.99
CA GLU A 229 -18.67 22.20 26.34
C GLU A 229 -19.56 22.52 25.12
N ILE A 230 -20.14 21.53 24.44
CA ILE A 230 -21.44 21.73 23.75
C ILE A 230 -22.35 20.51 23.99
N ALA A 231 -23.41 20.78 24.77
CA ALA A 231 -24.66 20.03 24.92
C ALA A 231 -24.63 18.61 25.54
N ALA A 232 -24.86 18.61 26.86
CA ALA A 232 -25.56 17.53 27.53
C ALA A 232 -26.96 17.30 26.91
N SER A 233 -27.11 16.31 26.02
CA SER A 233 -28.32 15.47 25.93
C SER A 233 -28.12 14.30 24.95
N GLY A 234 -28.31 13.06 25.42
CA GLY A 234 -28.84 11.99 24.57
C GLY A 234 -27.97 10.75 24.37
N THR A 235 -28.13 9.80 25.29
CA THR A 235 -28.06 8.32 25.09
C THR A 235 -26.80 7.68 24.47
N SER A 236 -26.07 6.99 25.34
CA SER A 236 -25.05 5.97 25.02
C SER A 236 -25.63 4.77 24.24
N PRO A 237 -24.98 4.30 23.17
CA PRO A 237 -25.21 2.97 22.62
C PRO A 237 -24.10 2.01 23.09
N ASN A 238 -24.42 1.18 24.08
CA ASN A 238 -23.69 -0.05 24.37
C ASN A 238 -24.10 -1.16 23.39
N ASP A 239 -23.12 -2.00 23.05
CA ASP A 239 -23.24 -3.37 22.56
C ASP A 239 -23.95 -3.63 21.22
N ARG A 240 -23.12 -3.89 20.19
CA ARG A 240 -23.00 -5.19 19.49
C ARG A 240 -22.04 -5.04 18.32
N HIS A 241 -21.08 -5.97 18.18
CA HIS A 241 -20.68 -6.65 16.94
C HIS A 241 -19.36 -7.40 17.17
N GLY A 242 -19.51 -8.64 17.61
CA GLY A 242 -18.48 -9.66 17.42
C GLY A 242 -18.35 -9.97 15.92
N LEU A 243 -17.12 -10.26 15.51
CA LEU A 243 -16.75 -10.71 14.18
C LEU A 243 -17.56 -11.97 13.82
N ALA A 244 -18.52 -11.82 12.92
CA ALA A 244 -19.13 -12.94 12.20
C ALA A 244 -18.42 -13.10 10.84
N PRO A 245 -18.24 -14.33 10.32
CA PRO A 245 -17.73 -14.55 8.97
C PRO A 245 -18.72 -13.98 7.95
N MET A 246 -18.19 -13.34 6.89
CA MET A 246 -18.97 -12.65 5.87
C MET A 246 -19.91 -13.61 5.13
N ALA A 247 -21.20 -13.53 5.47
CA ALA A 247 -22.32 -13.88 4.61
C ALA A 247 -23.12 -12.60 4.32
N SER A 248 -23.29 -12.31 3.02
CA SER A 248 -24.08 -11.24 2.38
C SER A 248 -23.96 -9.80 2.92
N LEU A 249 -23.20 -8.97 2.21
CA LEU A 249 -23.17 -7.49 2.32
C LEU A 249 -24.41 -6.82 1.67
N ASP A 250 -25.61 -7.32 1.97
CA ASP A 250 -26.89 -6.74 1.51
C ASP A 250 -27.81 -6.38 2.70
N ALA A 251 -27.23 -6.01 3.85
CA ALA A 251 -28.00 -5.51 4.98
C ALA A 251 -28.18 -4.00 4.87
N GLU A 252 -29.22 -3.58 4.13
CA GLU A 252 -29.77 -2.22 4.20
C GLU A 252 -30.38 -1.98 5.59
N GLY A 253 -29.60 -1.38 6.50
CA GLY A 253 -30.19 -0.59 7.57
C GLY A 253 -30.87 0.64 6.98
N ALA A 254 -31.90 1.18 7.64
CA ALA A 254 -32.60 2.40 7.22
C ALA A 254 -31.67 3.63 7.29
N GLY A 255 -30.78 3.78 6.31
CA GLY A 255 -29.82 4.86 6.18
C GLY A 255 -30.37 6.04 5.38
N THR A 256 -29.80 7.22 5.60
CA THR A 256 -30.20 8.43 4.86
C THR A 256 -29.76 8.32 3.40
N THR A 257 -30.66 8.60 2.46
CA THR A 257 -30.34 8.63 1.03
C THR A 257 -30.22 10.07 0.54
N LEU A 258 -29.02 10.44 0.10
CA LEU A 258 -28.69 11.74 -0.49
C LEU A 258 -28.59 11.57 -2.01
N THR A 259 -29.30 12.37 -2.79
CA THR A 259 -29.34 12.20 -4.26
C THR A 259 -28.69 13.37 -4.98
N VAL A 260 -27.53 13.11 -5.57
CA VAL A 260 -26.80 14.06 -6.43
C VAL A 260 -27.55 14.26 -7.74
N ASP A 261 -28.10 15.45 -7.95
CA ASP A 261 -28.84 15.83 -9.15
C ASP A 261 -28.11 16.88 -9.99
N TYR A 262 -26.91 17.30 -9.56
CA TYR A 262 -26.12 18.32 -10.25
C TYR A 262 -24.63 17.99 -10.37
N GLY A 263 -24.12 18.04 -11.61
CA GLY A 263 -22.72 17.69 -11.93
C GLY A 263 -21.69 18.79 -11.68
N ARG A 264 -22.03 19.84 -10.93
CA ARG A 264 -21.04 20.86 -10.52
C ARG A 264 -20.40 20.50 -9.19
N ASP A 265 -19.28 21.14 -8.90
CA ASP A 265 -18.57 21.02 -7.62
C ASP A 265 -18.82 22.28 -6.76
N GLY A 266 -19.58 22.13 -5.68
CA GLY A 266 -19.91 23.21 -4.75
C GLY A 266 -20.43 22.65 -3.43
N SER A 267 -20.02 23.25 -2.32
CA SER A 267 -20.35 22.80 -0.96
C SER A 267 -21.82 22.96 -0.62
N ASP A 268 -22.25 22.14 0.33
CA ASP A 268 -23.51 22.23 1.04
C ASP A 268 -23.61 23.59 1.75
N VAL A 269 -24.83 24.14 1.78
CA VAL A 269 -25.11 25.41 2.45
C VAL A 269 -25.19 25.22 3.96
N LYS A 270 -25.59 24.03 4.43
CA LYS A 270 -25.78 23.71 5.84
C LYS A 270 -25.64 22.19 6.09
N PRO A 271 -24.40 21.68 6.20
CA PRO A 271 -24.15 20.29 6.58
C PRO A 271 -24.89 19.88 7.86
N GLY A 272 -25.46 18.67 7.84
CA GLY A 272 -26.11 18.00 8.98
C GLY A 272 -27.58 18.34 9.17
N ASP A 273 -28.22 19.00 8.21
CA ASP A 273 -29.66 19.35 8.28
C ASP A 273 -30.59 18.30 7.62
N GLY A 274 -30.01 17.22 7.11
CA GLY A 274 -30.66 16.14 6.37
C GLY A 274 -30.90 16.46 4.89
N VAL A 275 -30.45 17.61 4.38
CA VAL A 275 -30.79 18.10 3.04
C VAL A 275 -29.54 18.47 2.25
N CYS A 276 -29.10 17.56 1.39
CA CYS A 276 -28.02 17.87 0.43
C CYS A 276 -28.43 19.03 -0.51
N LYS A 277 -27.79 20.20 -0.35
CA LYS A 277 -28.12 21.39 -1.12
C LYS A 277 -26.96 22.39 -1.17
N ALA A 278 -26.38 22.54 -2.36
CA ALA A 278 -25.40 23.59 -2.62
C ALA A 278 -26.05 24.97 -2.86
N ALA A 279 -25.23 26.02 -2.96
CA ALA A 279 -25.69 27.40 -3.22
C ALA A 279 -26.57 27.56 -4.49
N SER A 280 -26.45 26.63 -5.46
CA SER A 280 -27.32 26.55 -6.64
C SER A 280 -28.75 26.05 -6.34
N GLY A 281 -29.01 25.56 -5.14
CA GLY A 281 -30.27 24.92 -4.76
C GLY A 281 -30.40 23.45 -5.17
N LEU A 282 -29.34 22.87 -5.73
CA LEU A 282 -29.26 21.48 -6.19
C LEU A 282 -28.16 20.72 -5.40
N CYS A 283 -28.25 19.40 -5.35
CA CYS A 283 -27.30 18.54 -4.65
C CYS A 283 -26.12 18.18 -5.56
N THR A 284 -24.91 18.50 -5.11
CA THR A 284 -23.64 18.11 -5.76
C THR A 284 -23.05 16.91 -5.03
N LEU A 285 -22.05 16.23 -5.63
CA LEU A 285 -21.32 15.16 -4.93
C LEU A 285 -20.59 15.69 -3.68
N ARG A 286 -20.02 16.90 -3.75
CA ARG A 286 -19.38 17.52 -2.58
C ARG A 286 -20.38 17.74 -1.45
N ALA A 287 -21.51 18.38 -1.75
CA ALA A 287 -22.55 18.66 -0.77
C ALA A 287 -23.09 17.35 -0.16
N ALA A 288 -23.27 16.29 -0.97
CA ALA A 288 -23.72 15.00 -0.48
C ALA A 288 -22.71 14.33 0.47
N ILE A 289 -21.41 14.51 0.23
CA ILE A 289 -20.38 13.99 1.15
C ILE A 289 -20.35 14.79 2.45
N GLU A 290 -20.39 16.13 2.38
CA GLU A 290 -20.43 17.00 3.57
C GLU A 290 -21.65 16.68 4.44
N GLU A 291 -22.80 16.47 3.79
CA GLU A 291 -24.03 16.06 4.48
C GLU A 291 -23.92 14.65 5.07
N ALA A 292 -23.37 13.67 4.34
CA ALA A 292 -23.17 12.31 4.86
C ALA A 292 -22.24 12.28 6.07
N ASN A 293 -21.18 13.10 6.08
CA ASN A 293 -20.24 13.18 7.19
C ASN A 293 -20.88 13.73 8.47
N ALA A 294 -21.81 14.68 8.34
CA ALA A 294 -22.49 15.32 9.47
C ALA A 294 -23.69 14.54 10.00
N LEU A 295 -24.16 13.52 9.26
CA LEU A 295 -25.26 12.66 9.69
C LEU A 295 -24.75 11.49 10.53
N THR A 296 -25.64 10.91 11.35
CA THR A 296 -25.33 9.72 12.14
C THR A 296 -25.87 8.45 11.50
N GLY A 297 -25.10 7.36 11.58
CA GLY A 297 -25.47 6.06 11.03
C GLY A 297 -25.20 5.92 9.53
N PRO A 298 -25.64 4.82 8.89
CA PRO A 298 -25.29 4.56 7.50
C PRO A 298 -25.91 5.58 6.53
N ASN A 299 -25.14 5.98 5.52
CA ASN A 299 -25.56 6.93 4.49
C ASN A 299 -25.39 6.33 3.09
N THR A 300 -26.29 6.69 2.16
CA THR A 300 -26.18 6.32 0.73
C THR A 300 -26.24 7.56 -0.14
N ILE A 301 -25.21 7.76 -0.97
CA ILE A 301 -25.12 8.81 -1.98
C ILE A 301 -25.46 8.20 -3.34
N ASN A 302 -26.64 8.55 -3.86
CA ASN A 302 -27.14 8.18 -5.18
C ASN A 302 -26.97 9.33 -6.18
N PHE A 303 -27.14 9.03 -7.47
CA PHE A 303 -27.02 9.98 -8.57
C PHE A 303 -28.28 9.94 -9.44
N ALA A 304 -28.79 11.13 -9.78
CA ALA A 304 -29.91 11.34 -10.68
C ALA A 304 -29.69 12.62 -11.53
N ILE A 305 -28.48 12.81 -12.05
CA ILE A 305 -28.07 14.02 -12.79
C ILE A 305 -28.72 14.05 -14.17
N GLY A 306 -29.99 14.44 -14.24
CA GLY A 306 -30.79 14.46 -15.47
C GLY A 306 -31.00 13.09 -16.12
N THR A 307 -31.80 13.04 -17.19
CA THR A 307 -32.16 11.79 -17.88
C THR A 307 -31.25 11.55 -19.10
N GLY A 308 -30.43 10.49 -19.05
CA GLY A 308 -29.62 10.00 -20.18
C GLY A 308 -28.24 10.64 -20.37
N GLY A 309 -27.34 9.90 -21.03
CA GLY A 309 -25.97 10.34 -21.35
C GLY A 309 -24.98 10.25 -20.19
N LEU A 310 -23.68 10.21 -20.51
CA LEU A 310 -22.59 10.23 -19.53
C LEU A 310 -22.57 11.55 -18.76
N LYS A 311 -22.34 11.50 -17.45
CA LYS A 311 -22.27 12.67 -16.56
C LYS A 311 -20.87 12.85 -16.06
N THR A 312 -20.38 14.09 -16.14
CA THR A 312 -19.03 14.45 -15.74
C THR A 312 -19.11 15.46 -14.61
N ILE A 313 -18.48 15.14 -13.48
CA ILE A 313 -18.30 16.01 -12.33
C ILE A 313 -16.83 16.44 -12.34
N THR A 314 -16.57 17.70 -12.69
CA THR A 314 -15.21 18.26 -12.67
C THR A 314 -14.95 18.91 -11.32
N LEU A 315 -13.96 18.37 -10.60
CA LEU A 315 -13.56 18.85 -9.29
C LEU A 315 -12.77 20.16 -9.40
N LYS A 316 -13.10 21.13 -8.54
CA LYS A 316 -12.35 22.38 -8.37
C LYS A 316 -11.26 22.26 -7.31
N SER A 317 -11.51 21.40 -6.33
CA SER A 317 -10.60 21.03 -5.25
C SER A 317 -10.88 19.58 -4.87
N GLN A 318 -10.03 19.02 -4.00
CA GLN A 318 -10.30 17.74 -3.37
C GLN A 318 -11.71 17.66 -2.78
N LEU A 319 -12.40 16.52 -2.97
CA LEU A 319 -13.65 16.26 -2.25
C LEU A 319 -13.36 16.12 -0.75
N PRO A 320 -14.30 16.49 0.14
CA PRO A 320 -14.18 16.19 1.56
C PRO A 320 -13.99 14.69 1.75
N SER A 321 -13.25 14.29 2.79
CA SER A 321 -13.04 12.87 3.05
C SER A 321 -14.34 12.20 3.49
N LEU A 322 -14.45 10.88 3.31
CA LEU A 322 -15.46 10.09 4.01
C LEU A 322 -14.95 9.84 5.43
N SER A 323 -15.56 10.54 6.39
CA SER A 323 -15.03 10.66 7.74
C SER A 323 -15.99 10.20 8.84
N ASP A 324 -17.27 9.98 8.52
CA ASP A 324 -18.29 9.49 9.45
C ASP A 324 -17.88 8.17 10.12
N GLN A 325 -17.68 8.20 11.44
CA GLN A 325 -17.34 7.04 12.27
C GLN A 325 -18.58 6.31 12.82
N SER A 326 -19.74 6.95 12.75
CA SER A 326 -21.00 6.43 13.30
C SER A 326 -21.70 5.46 12.36
N GLY A 327 -21.43 5.55 11.06
CA GLY A 327 -21.88 4.57 10.07
C GLY A 327 -21.13 4.66 8.74
N PRO A 328 -21.26 3.63 7.89
CA PRO A 328 -20.62 3.61 6.58
C PRO A 328 -21.34 4.51 5.58
N THR A 329 -20.59 5.17 4.70
CA THR A 329 -21.13 5.84 3.51
C THR A 329 -20.98 4.96 2.27
N THR A 330 -22.09 4.72 1.57
CA THR A 330 -22.11 4.09 0.24
C THR A 330 -22.26 5.14 -0.85
N ILE A 331 -21.30 5.24 -1.77
CA ILE A 331 -21.43 6.03 -2.99
C ILE A 331 -21.76 5.09 -4.15
N ASP A 332 -22.97 5.23 -4.70
CA ASP A 332 -23.52 4.33 -5.72
C ASP A 332 -23.68 5.03 -7.08
N GLY A 333 -22.63 5.00 -7.90
CA GLY A 333 -22.67 5.48 -9.28
C GLY A 333 -23.60 4.67 -10.20
N TYR A 334 -23.97 3.44 -9.84
CA TYR A 334 -24.91 2.63 -10.62
C TYR A 334 -26.37 3.07 -10.44
N SER A 335 -26.66 3.92 -9.45
CA SER A 335 -27.98 4.55 -9.29
C SER A 335 -28.30 5.55 -10.40
N GLN A 336 -27.29 6.09 -11.10
CA GLN A 336 -27.49 7.01 -12.22
C GLN A 336 -28.29 6.34 -13.36
N PRO A 337 -29.40 6.96 -13.83
CA PRO A 337 -30.17 6.45 -14.96
C PRO A 337 -29.31 6.08 -16.18
N GLY A 338 -29.44 4.81 -16.58
CA GLY A 338 -28.73 4.23 -17.73
C GLY A 338 -27.41 3.54 -17.38
N ALA A 339 -26.97 3.54 -16.13
CA ALA A 339 -25.82 2.77 -15.67
C ALA A 339 -26.18 1.28 -15.55
N ALA A 340 -25.16 0.42 -15.65
CA ALA A 340 -25.33 -1.01 -15.48
C ALA A 340 -24.03 -1.64 -14.94
N PRO A 341 -24.10 -2.49 -13.89
CA PRO A 341 -22.94 -3.25 -13.43
C PRO A 341 -22.40 -4.20 -14.49
N ASN A 342 -21.12 -4.56 -14.36
CA ASN A 342 -20.52 -5.59 -15.20
C ASN A 342 -21.23 -6.94 -15.02
N THR A 343 -21.46 -7.63 -16.12
CA THR A 343 -22.03 -8.99 -16.17
C THR A 343 -21.09 -10.00 -16.79
N ASP A 344 -20.03 -9.53 -17.46
CA ASP A 344 -19.08 -10.40 -18.15
C ASP A 344 -18.06 -11.00 -17.16
N PRO A 345 -17.87 -12.33 -17.16
CA PRO A 345 -16.96 -12.99 -16.23
C PRO A 345 -15.47 -12.75 -16.53
N VAL A 346 -15.11 -12.31 -17.74
CA VAL A 346 -13.71 -12.17 -18.19
C VAL A 346 -13.30 -10.71 -18.32
N ILE A 347 -14.13 -9.91 -19.01
CA ILE A 347 -13.88 -8.48 -19.22
C ILE A 347 -14.80 -7.63 -18.33
N SER A 348 -14.74 -6.30 -18.49
CA SER A 348 -15.72 -5.40 -17.93
C SER A 348 -16.58 -4.76 -19.03
N ASN A 349 -17.85 -5.14 -19.06
CA ASN A 349 -18.89 -4.49 -19.86
C ASN A 349 -19.73 -3.49 -19.01
N ALA A 350 -19.24 -3.11 -17.83
CA ALA A 350 -19.91 -2.14 -16.96
C ALA A 350 -20.18 -0.85 -17.74
N LYS A 351 -21.41 -0.35 -17.62
CA LYS A 351 -21.81 0.93 -18.18
C LYS A 351 -21.72 1.99 -17.10
N ILE A 352 -20.55 2.61 -16.99
CA ILE A 352 -20.29 3.74 -16.09
C ILE A 352 -20.95 5.00 -16.65
N MET A 353 -21.79 5.65 -15.85
CA MET A 353 -22.50 6.87 -16.25
C MET A 353 -22.11 8.10 -15.44
N ILE A 354 -21.34 7.94 -14.36
CA ILE A 354 -20.77 9.04 -13.57
C ILE A 354 -19.26 8.99 -13.69
N GLN A 355 -18.67 10.10 -14.12
CA GLN A 355 -17.23 10.32 -14.09
C GLN A 355 -16.90 11.47 -13.15
N VAL A 356 -15.93 11.28 -12.28
CA VAL A 356 -15.32 12.29 -11.43
C VAL A 356 -13.94 12.61 -12.00
N VAL A 357 -13.76 13.85 -12.41
CA VAL A 357 -12.54 14.34 -13.07
C VAL A 357 -11.83 15.27 -12.11
N GLY A 358 -10.64 14.89 -11.67
CA GLY A 358 -9.79 15.73 -10.84
C GLY A 358 -9.22 16.94 -11.59
N GLY A 359 -8.39 17.72 -10.91
CA GLY A 359 -7.75 18.91 -11.46
C GLY A 359 -6.44 18.67 -12.23
N GLY A 360 -5.92 17.43 -12.24
CA GLY A 360 -4.63 17.07 -12.81
C GLY A 360 -3.83 16.13 -11.89
N GLU A 361 -2.88 15.39 -12.47
CA GLU A 361 -2.05 14.39 -11.81
C GLU A 361 -1.07 14.94 -10.77
N ASN A 362 -0.95 16.26 -10.65
CA ASN A 362 -0.03 16.94 -9.71
C ASN A 362 -0.76 17.85 -8.70
N LEU A 363 -2.10 17.87 -8.70
CA LEU A 363 -2.84 18.85 -7.90
C LEU A 363 -3.35 18.28 -6.57
N PHE A 364 -4.30 17.36 -6.61
CA PHE A 364 -4.96 16.84 -5.41
C PHE A 364 -5.54 15.43 -5.63
N ASP A 365 -5.76 14.70 -4.53
CA ASP A 365 -6.49 13.44 -4.56
C ASP A 365 -7.99 13.71 -4.82
N ALA A 366 -8.67 12.83 -5.54
CA ALA A 366 -10.09 12.98 -5.82
C ALA A 366 -10.95 12.63 -4.59
N LEU A 367 -10.80 11.44 -4.02
CA LEU A 367 -11.54 10.96 -2.84
C LEU A 367 -10.60 10.41 -1.77
N ILE A 368 -10.91 10.69 -0.51
CA ILE A 368 -10.21 10.12 0.65
C ILE A 368 -11.21 9.45 1.57
N ILE A 369 -10.80 8.33 2.16
CA ILE A 369 -11.58 7.55 3.11
C ILE A 369 -10.74 7.41 4.39
N THR A 370 -11.23 7.99 5.47
CA THR A 370 -10.62 7.91 6.82
C THR A 370 -11.48 7.12 7.80
N SER A 371 -12.72 6.81 7.42
CA SER A 371 -13.68 6.08 8.24
C SER A 371 -13.94 4.63 7.78
N PRO A 372 -14.60 3.80 8.62
CA PRO A 372 -14.75 2.37 8.33
C PRO A 372 -15.97 2.05 7.47
N GLY A 373 -15.89 0.91 6.76
CA GLY A 373 -17.04 0.25 6.14
C GLY A 373 -17.63 0.92 4.90
N ASN A 374 -17.00 1.97 4.37
CA ASN A 374 -17.50 2.69 3.21
C ASN A 374 -17.50 1.82 1.96
N VAL A 375 -18.44 2.08 1.04
CA VAL A 375 -18.57 1.36 -0.22
C VAL A 375 -18.55 2.34 -1.39
N LEU A 376 -17.59 2.19 -2.29
CA LEU A 376 -17.54 2.93 -3.55
C LEU A 376 -17.85 1.99 -4.72
N LYS A 377 -18.87 2.32 -5.52
CA LYS A 377 -19.21 1.52 -6.71
C LYS A 377 -19.73 2.34 -7.88
N GLY A 378 -19.46 1.88 -9.10
CA GLY A 378 -20.07 2.40 -10.34
C GLY A 378 -19.58 3.77 -10.81
N LEU A 379 -18.41 4.23 -10.33
CA LEU A 379 -17.80 5.48 -10.76
C LEU A 379 -16.61 5.27 -11.69
N SER A 380 -16.35 6.25 -12.56
CA SER A 380 -15.05 6.46 -13.18
C SER A 380 -14.36 7.64 -12.49
N ILE A 381 -13.13 7.46 -12.01
CA ILE A 381 -12.34 8.51 -11.34
C ILE A 381 -10.99 8.64 -12.05
N TYR A 382 -10.66 9.82 -12.59
CA TYR A 382 -9.40 10.04 -13.31
C TYR A 382 -8.94 11.51 -13.25
N ASN A 383 -7.74 11.78 -13.78
CA ASN A 383 -7.11 13.11 -13.80
C ASN A 383 -6.89 13.72 -12.39
N SER A 384 -6.43 12.92 -11.43
CA SER A 384 -6.13 13.36 -10.05
C SER A 384 -4.75 12.85 -9.60
N TYR A 385 -4.19 13.44 -8.53
CA TYR A 385 -2.93 12.94 -7.94
C TYR A 385 -3.12 11.51 -7.41
N VAL A 386 -4.14 11.29 -6.57
CA VAL A 386 -4.65 9.95 -6.25
C VAL A 386 -6.13 9.84 -6.62
N GLY A 387 -6.56 8.72 -7.19
CA GLY A 387 -7.98 8.44 -7.44
C GLY A 387 -8.75 8.24 -6.15
N VAL A 388 -8.36 7.25 -5.35
CA VAL A 388 -8.94 6.95 -4.04
C VAL A 388 -7.83 6.69 -3.02
N ARG A 389 -7.80 7.47 -1.93
CA ARG A 389 -6.88 7.25 -0.81
C ARG A 389 -7.65 6.70 0.38
N ILE A 390 -7.15 5.62 0.97
CA ILE A 390 -7.63 5.02 2.21
C ILE A 390 -6.53 5.22 3.24
N TYR A 391 -6.84 5.93 4.32
CA TYR A 391 -5.83 6.51 5.19
C TYR A 391 -6.21 6.38 6.65
N GLY A 392 -5.26 5.93 7.46
CA GLY A 392 -5.38 5.93 8.91
C GLY A 392 -6.01 4.65 9.46
N SER A 393 -5.74 4.38 10.74
CA SER A 393 -6.14 3.12 11.39
C SER A 393 -7.64 2.95 11.63
N ALA A 394 -8.45 3.98 11.39
CA ALA A 394 -9.91 3.89 11.44
C ALA A 394 -10.54 3.53 10.09
N ALA A 395 -9.79 3.60 8.99
CA ALA A 395 -10.27 3.26 7.65
C ALA A 395 -10.32 1.74 7.41
N LEU A 396 -11.11 1.04 8.22
CA LEU A 396 -11.22 -0.41 8.27
C LEU A 396 -12.36 -0.93 7.39
N GLY A 397 -12.15 -2.04 6.69
CA GLY A 397 -13.26 -2.77 6.04
C GLY A 397 -13.91 -2.03 4.86
N ASN A 398 -13.18 -1.10 4.23
CA ASN A 398 -13.67 -0.31 3.09
C ASN A 398 -13.71 -1.14 1.80
N VAL A 399 -14.72 -0.93 0.96
CA VAL A 399 -14.96 -1.75 -0.25
C VAL A 399 -15.00 -0.87 -1.50
N LEU A 400 -14.08 -1.12 -2.43
CA LEU A 400 -14.05 -0.50 -3.76
C LEU A 400 -14.43 -1.57 -4.80
N LYS A 401 -15.62 -1.49 -5.40
CA LYS A 401 -16.13 -2.52 -6.32
C LYS A 401 -16.79 -1.95 -7.57
N GLY A 402 -16.51 -2.54 -8.74
CA GLY A 402 -17.16 -2.15 -9.99
C GLY A 402 -16.87 -0.71 -10.44
N ASN A 403 -15.69 -0.18 -10.14
CA ASN A 403 -15.26 1.18 -10.53
C ASN A 403 -14.21 1.14 -11.64
N PHE A 404 -14.09 2.25 -12.39
CA PHE A 404 -12.96 2.52 -13.27
C PHE A 404 -12.08 3.60 -12.61
N ILE A 405 -10.82 3.28 -12.29
CA ILE A 405 -9.92 4.17 -11.55
C ILE A 405 -8.65 4.40 -12.37
N GLY A 406 -8.37 5.67 -12.66
CA GLY A 406 -7.28 6.11 -13.53
C GLY A 406 -7.66 6.24 -15.00
N THR A 407 -8.87 5.80 -15.39
CA THR A 407 -9.37 5.92 -16.76
C THR A 407 -10.82 6.40 -16.81
N ASN A 408 -11.23 6.93 -17.96
CA ASN A 408 -12.58 7.42 -18.20
C ASN A 408 -13.55 6.25 -18.46
N ALA A 409 -14.86 6.51 -18.51
CA ALA A 409 -15.92 5.51 -18.72
C ALA A 409 -15.80 4.77 -20.07
N ALA A 410 -15.18 5.40 -21.08
CA ALA A 410 -14.88 4.75 -22.36
C ALA A 410 -13.60 3.89 -22.30
N GLY A 411 -12.85 3.97 -21.21
CA GLY A 411 -11.57 3.31 -21.02
C GLY A 411 -10.46 3.85 -21.91
N THR A 412 -10.50 5.13 -22.32
CA THR A 412 -9.57 5.79 -23.27
C THR A 412 -8.62 6.81 -22.67
N TYR A 413 -8.80 7.18 -21.41
CA TYR A 413 -7.90 8.10 -20.73
C TYR A 413 -6.63 7.39 -20.24
N ALA A 414 -5.49 8.07 -20.37
CA ALA A 414 -4.20 7.64 -19.85
C ALA A 414 -3.35 8.85 -19.45
N ALA A 415 -2.91 8.90 -18.19
CA ALA A 415 -2.07 9.97 -17.67
C ALA A 415 -0.65 9.95 -18.26
N ALA A 416 0.03 11.10 -18.21
CA ALA A 416 1.48 11.18 -18.32
C ALA A 416 2.13 10.67 -17.01
N ARG A 417 3.42 10.30 -17.03
CA ARG A 417 4.09 9.81 -15.82
C ARG A 417 4.30 10.96 -14.82
N VAL A 418 3.81 10.77 -13.61
CA VAL A 418 4.01 11.67 -12.46
C VAL A 418 4.39 10.84 -11.24
N ALA A 419 5.54 11.12 -10.63
CA ALA A 419 6.00 10.37 -9.46
C ALA A 419 5.02 10.53 -8.27
N GLY A 420 4.72 9.43 -7.59
CA GLY A 420 3.81 9.40 -6.44
C GLY A 420 2.31 9.37 -6.78
N SER A 421 1.91 9.77 -7.99
CA SER A 421 0.49 9.80 -8.39
C SER A 421 -0.05 8.41 -8.74
N SER A 422 -1.01 7.89 -7.96
CA SER A 422 -1.46 6.49 -8.04
C SER A 422 -2.98 6.37 -8.16
N GLY A 423 -3.49 5.23 -8.64
CA GLY A 423 -4.94 5.03 -8.74
C GLY A 423 -5.60 4.89 -7.37
N ILE A 424 -5.17 3.87 -6.64
CA ILE A 424 -5.62 3.59 -5.27
C ILE A 424 -4.42 3.61 -4.33
N VAL A 425 -4.54 4.29 -3.20
CA VAL A 425 -3.55 4.27 -2.13
C VAL A 425 -4.18 3.75 -0.85
N ASN A 426 -3.54 2.78 -0.19
CA ASN A 426 -3.91 2.32 1.15
C ASN A 426 -2.69 2.40 2.09
N ARG A 427 -2.77 3.17 3.18
CA ARG A 427 -1.61 3.44 4.04
C ARG A 427 -1.96 3.78 5.49
N GLU A 428 -0.93 3.96 6.31
CA GLU A 428 -1.03 4.43 7.70
C GLU A 428 -1.97 3.57 8.56
N ALA A 429 -1.74 2.26 8.50
CA ALA A 429 -2.47 1.25 9.28
C ALA A 429 -3.95 1.06 8.93
N ALA A 430 -4.39 1.58 7.78
CA ALA A 430 -5.65 1.15 7.17
C ALA A 430 -5.60 -0.35 6.82
N SER A 431 -6.68 -1.08 7.11
CA SER A 431 -6.69 -2.53 6.97
C SER A 431 -8.06 -3.09 6.60
N ASP A 432 -8.09 -4.37 6.21
CA ASP A 432 -9.30 -5.09 5.80
C ASP A 432 -10.03 -4.49 4.57
N THR A 433 -9.31 -3.70 3.77
CA THR A 433 -9.86 -3.15 2.52
C THR A 433 -10.12 -4.26 1.50
N ARG A 434 -11.23 -4.17 0.79
CA ARG A 434 -11.61 -5.03 -0.33
C ARG A 434 -11.60 -4.24 -1.63
N ILE A 435 -10.72 -4.62 -2.56
CA ILE A 435 -10.66 -4.02 -3.90
C ILE A 435 -11.10 -5.09 -4.90
N GLY A 436 -12.34 -4.95 -5.35
CA GLY A 436 -13.01 -5.89 -6.24
C GLY A 436 -13.75 -6.98 -5.47
N GLY A 437 -13.81 -8.17 -6.05
CA GLY A 437 -14.50 -9.33 -5.48
C GLY A 437 -14.81 -10.38 -6.55
N THR A 438 -15.46 -11.48 -6.14
CA THR A 438 -15.66 -12.66 -6.98
C THR A 438 -16.80 -12.55 -7.99
N ALA A 439 -17.75 -11.65 -7.76
CA ALA A 439 -18.84 -11.44 -8.71
C ALA A 439 -18.38 -10.55 -9.88
N PRO A 440 -18.81 -10.81 -11.13
CA PRO A 440 -18.51 -9.93 -12.27
C PRO A 440 -18.78 -8.45 -12.00
N ALA A 441 -19.89 -8.12 -11.33
CA ALA A 441 -20.28 -6.76 -10.98
C ALA A 441 -19.30 -6.04 -10.04
N GLN A 442 -18.42 -6.77 -9.35
CA GLN A 442 -17.44 -6.23 -8.42
C GLN A 442 -16.11 -5.89 -9.10
N ARG A 443 -15.86 -6.34 -10.34
CA ARG A 443 -14.62 -6.12 -11.10
C ARG A 443 -14.32 -4.63 -11.27
N ASN A 444 -13.22 -4.15 -10.67
CA ASN A 444 -12.70 -2.83 -11.01
C ASN A 444 -11.80 -2.90 -12.25
N VAL A 445 -11.67 -1.76 -12.93
CA VAL A 445 -10.64 -1.50 -13.94
C VAL A 445 -9.72 -0.42 -13.39
N ILE A 446 -8.43 -0.73 -13.21
CA ILE A 446 -7.44 0.15 -12.57
C ILE A 446 -6.28 0.35 -13.54
N SER A 447 -6.43 1.33 -14.41
CA SER A 447 -5.59 1.55 -15.59
C SER A 447 -5.47 3.03 -15.88
N GLY A 448 -4.45 3.44 -16.65
CA GLY A 448 -4.26 4.83 -17.05
C GLY A 448 -3.67 5.74 -15.95
N ASN A 449 -3.22 5.17 -14.83
CA ASN A 449 -2.68 5.93 -13.71
C ASN A 449 -1.27 6.46 -14.01
N ALA A 450 -0.95 7.64 -13.48
CA ALA A 450 0.30 8.36 -13.73
C ALA A 450 1.54 7.71 -13.09
N TYR A 451 1.33 6.77 -12.17
CA TYR A 451 2.34 5.90 -11.58
C TYR A 451 1.72 4.51 -11.33
N THR A 452 1.56 4.10 -10.08
CA THR A 452 1.10 2.77 -9.70
C THR A 452 -0.44 2.66 -9.77
N GLY A 453 -0.96 1.50 -10.18
CA GLY A 453 -2.39 1.22 -10.13
C GLY A 453 -2.92 1.19 -8.70
N ILE A 454 -2.40 0.26 -7.89
CA ILE A 454 -2.69 0.12 -6.46
C ILE A 454 -1.38 0.19 -5.67
N HIS A 455 -1.23 1.17 -4.80
CA HIS A 455 -0.04 1.34 -3.96
C HIS A 455 -0.41 1.19 -2.48
N THR A 456 0.33 0.33 -1.78
CA THR A 456 0.13 0.05 -0.36
C THR A 456 1.44 0.24 0.37
N TYR A 457 1.43 0.98 1.47
CA TYR A 457 2.66 1.27 2.21
C TYR A 457 2.41 1.61 3.67
N ASP A 458 3.50 1.68 4.43
CA ASP A 458 3.59 1.93 5.87
C ASP A 458 3.16 0.74 6.75
N ALA A 459 3.78 0.66 7.93
CA ALA A 459 3.59 -0.43 8.85
C ALA A 459 2.18 -0.42 9.45
N GLY A 460 1.59 -1.61 9.60
CA GLY A 460 0.23 -1.78 10.09
C GLY A 460 -0.81 -1.81 8.98
N THR A 461 -0.49 -1.33 7.77
CA THR A 461 -1.34 -1.52 6.60
C THR A 461 -1.39 -3.02 6.27
N SER A 462 -2.58 -3.62 6.38
CA SER A 462 -2.68 -5.08 6.41
C SER A 462 -4.02 -5.65 5.95
N ASP A 463 -4.03 -6.95 5.65
CA ASP A 463 -5.24 -7.74 5.40
C ASP A 463 -6.11 -7.25 4.21
N LEU A 464 -5.48 -6.63 3.21
CA LEU A 464 -6.17 -6.28 1.96
C LEU A 464 -6.51 -7.53 1.17
N VAL A 465 -7.70 -7.56 0.56
CA VAL A 465 -8.06 -8.58 -0.45
C VAL A 465 -8.36 -7.86 -1.75
N ILE A 466 -7.61 -8.23 -2.78
CA ILE A 466 -7.66 -7.61 -4.11
C ILE A 466 -8.00 -8.73 -5.09
N GLN A 467 -9.23 -8.76 -5.59
CA GLN A 467 -9.75 -9.89 -6.36
C GLN A 467 -10.58 -9.43 -7.56
N GLY A 468 -10.52 -10.21 -8.65
CA GLY A 468 -11.39 -10.00 -9.81
C GLY A 468 -11.16 -8.69 -10.56
N ASN A 469 -9.99 -8.05 -10.45
CA ASN A 469 -9.71 -6.76 -11.09
C ASN A 469 -8.98 -6.90 -12.43
N ILE A 470 -9.14 -5.90 -13.30
CA ILE A 470 -8.27 -5.67 -14.48
C ILE A 470 -7.35 -4.50 -14.16
N ILE A 471 -6.03 -4.72 -14.16
CA ILE A 471 -5.02 -3.74 -13.74
C ILE A 471 -4.01 -3.53 -14.86
N GLY A 472 -4.10 -2.39 -15.55
CA GLY A 472 -3.20 -1.96 -16.62
C GLY A 472 -3.72 -2.14 -18.06
N LEU A 473 -4.85 -2.85 -18.25
CA LEU A 473 -5.53 -2.98 -19.55
C LEU A 473 -6.82 -2.16 -19.60
N SER A 474 -7.39 -1.97 -20.80
CA SER A 474 -8.70 -1.35 -20.94
C SER A 474 -9.81 -2.26 -20.35
N PRO A 475 -11.04 -1.74 -20.13
CA PRO A 475 -12.16 -2.54 -19.64
C PRO A 475 -12.44 -3.82 -20.45
N THR A 476 -12.18 -3.79 -21.76
CA THR A 476 -12.40 -4.92 -22.67
C THR A 476 -11.20 -5.86 -22.77
N GLY A 477 -10.13 -5.64 -21.99
CA GLY A 477 -8.87 -6.38 -22.09
C GLY A 477 -8.01 -5.99 -23.30
N GLY A 478 -8.42 -4.97 -24.05
CA GLY A 478 -7.65 -4.38 -25.14
C GLY A 478 -6.65 -3.34 -24.65
N GLN A 479 -6.12 -2.57 -25.59
CA GLN A 479 -5.19 -1.48 -25.30
C GLN A 479 -5.92 -0.33 -24.59
N ILE A 480 -5.44 0.15 -23.43
CA ILE A 480 -5.28 1.59 -23.12
C ILE A 480 -4.42 1.77 -21.87
N GLY A 481 -3.52 2.76 -21.96
CA GLY A 481 -2.97 3.52 -20.83
C GLY A 481 -2.29 2.68 -19.76
N PRO A 482 -1.01 2.28 -19.95
CA PRO A 482 -0.30 1.59 -18.89
C PRO A 482 -0.41 2.38 -17.58
N ASN A 483 -0.62 1.71 -16.45
CA ASN A 483 -0.15 2.30 -15.20
C ASN A 483 1.34 2.55 -15.40
N ARG A 484 1.78 3.82 -15.28
CA ARG A 484 3.15 4.21 -15.64
C ARG A 484 4.22 3.65 -14.70
N GLY A 485 3.79 3.11 -13.56
CA GLY A 485 4.58 2.33 -12.62
C GLY A 485 4.17 0.86 -12.64
N HIS A 486 3.98 0.29 -11.44
CA HIS A 486 3.55 -1.10 -11.26
C HIS A 486 2.02 -1.22 -11.28
N GLY A 487 1.52 -2.43 -11.54
CA GLY A 487 0.09 -2.72 -11.35
C GLY A 487 -0.29 -2.64 -9.87
N PHE A 488 0.41 -3.41 -9.05
CA PHE A 488 0.31 -3.42 -7.58
C PHE A 488 1.70 -3.26 -6.94
N ASP A 489 1.78 -2.48 -5.87
CA ASP A 489 3.03 -2.16 -5.16
C ASP A 489 2.79 -2.20 -3.65
N ALA A 490 3.58 -2.98 -2.90
CA ALA A 490 3.46 -3.15 -1.45
C ALA A 490 4.80 -2.95 -0.74
N ASN A 491 4.85 -1.90 0.09
CA ASN A 491 6.09 -1.38 0.65
C ASN A 491 6.07 -1.24 2.17
N ALA A 492 7.25 -1.24 2.79
CA ALA A 492 7.47 -0.70 4.14
C ALA A 492 6.53 -1.21 5.23
N GLY A 493 6.44 -2.53 5.42
CA GLY A 493 5.70 -3.15 6.54
C GLY A 493 4.30 -3.66 6.22
N VAL A 494 3.87 -3.58 4.95
CA VAL A 494 2.61 -4.16 4.48
C VAL A 494 2.61 -5.68 4.61
N ASN A 495 1.58 -6.23 5.24
CA ASN A 495 1.51 -7.67 5.50
C ASN A 495 0.09 -8.22 5.34
N GLY A 496 0.00 -9.54 5.10
CA GLY A 496 -1.29 -10.23 5.01
C GLY A 496 -2.13 -9.90 3.77
N VAL A 497 -1.56 -9.25 2.75
CA VAL A 497 -2.29 -8.96 1.51
C VAL A 497 -2.58 -10.25 0.76
N VAL A 498 -3.82 -10.40 0.28
CA VAL A 498 -4.23 -11.44 -0.67
C VAL A 498 -4.53 -10.80 -2.01
N LEU A 499 -3.62 -10.96 -2.97
CA LEU A 499 -3.81 -10.54 -4.36
C LEU A 499 -4.23 -11.76 -5.19
N GLY A 500 -5.53 -11.87 -5.43
CA GLY A 500 -6.15 -12.89 -6.26
C GLY A 500 -6.71 -14.08 -5.47
N GLY A 501 -6.80 -15.23 -6.14
CA GLY A 501 -7.29 -16.49 -5.59
C GLY A 501 -7.56 -17.52 -6.70
N THR A 502 -7.85 -18.77 -6.31
CA THR A 502 -8.08 -19.88 -7.25
C THR A 502 -9.56 -20.15 -7.53
N GLY A 503 -10.45 -19.55 -6.74
CA GLY A 503 -11.89 -19.64 -6.93
C GLY A 503 -12.38 -18.85 -8.15
N PRO A 504 -13.59 -19.16 -8.65
CA PRO A 504 -14.21 -18.40 -9.73
C PRO A 504 -14.28 -16.90 -9.42
N GLY A 505 -13.78 -16.06 -10.34
CA GLY A 505 -13.81 -14.60 -10.21
C GLY A 505 -12.79 -14.00 -9.24
N GLU A 506 -12.01 -14.79 -8.49
CA GLU A 506 -11.00 -14.26 -7.57
C GLU A 506 -9.77 -13.68 -8.29
N ARG A 507 -9.50 -14.17 -9.50
CA ARG A 507 -8.32 -13.86 -10.31
C ARG A 507 -8.26 -12.41 -10.78
N ASN A 508 -7.10 -11.76 -10.58
CA ASN A 508 -6.80 -10.48 -11.22
C ASN A 508 -6.00 -10.68 -12.52
N VAL A 509 -6.09 -9.68 -13.40
CA VAL A 509 -5.23 -9.51 -14.57
C VAL A 509 -4.32 -8.31 -14.32
N LEU A 510 -3.00 -8.52 -14.29
CA LEU A 510 -1.98 -7.49 -14.09
C LEU A 510 -1.05 -7.42 -15.30
N SER A 511 -1.46 -6.67 -16.30
CA SER A 511 -0.86 -6.69 -17.64
C SER A 511 -0.80 -5.30 -18.24
N GLY A 512 0.16 -5.07 -19.14
CA GLY A 512 0.34 -3.79 -19.81
C GLY A 512 0.80 -2.66 -18.90
N ASN A 513 1.38 -2.96 -17.73
CA ASN A 513 1.96 -1.95 -16.84
C ASN A 513 3.36 -1.55 -17.35
N ALA A 514 3.75 -0.29 -17.20
CA ALA A 514 5.02 0.20 -17.73
C ALA A 514 6.25 -0.31 -16.93
N ARG A 515 6.04 -0.78 -15.69
CA ARG A 515 7.01 -1.56 -14.92
C ARG A 515 6.51 -2.99 -14.75
N GLY A 516 6.56 -3.55 -13.54
CA GLY A 516 6.10 -4.92 -13.28
C GLY A 516 4.60 -5.00 -13.00
N GLY A 517 4.06 -6.22 -13.04
CA GLY A 517 2.69 -6.48 -12.58
C GLY A 517 2.57 -6.25 -11.07
N VAL A 518 3.53 -6.77 -10.30
CA VAL A 518 3.59 -6.64 -8.84
C VAL A 518 5.00 -6.29 -8.35
N GLU A 519 5.06 -5.48 -7.30
CA GLU A 519 6.25 -5.21 -6.49
C GLU A 519 5.97 -5.47 -5.00
N LEU A 520 6.89 -6.18 -4.33
CA LEU A 520 6.98 -6.26 -2.88
C LEU A 520 8.40 -5.82 -2.46
N SER A 521 8.54 -4.71 -1.74
CA SER A 521 9.87 -4.15 -1.46
C SER A 521 9.95 -3.29 -0.19
N HIS A 522 11.10 -2.65 0.01
CA HIS A 522 11.37 -1.70 1.09
C HIS A 522 11.22 -2.27 2.52
N GLY A 523 11.77 -3.46 2.77
CA GLY A 523 12.11 -3.91 4.13
C GLY A 523 11.50 -5.23 4.60
N THR A 524 12.07 -5.75 5.69
CA THR A 524 11.74 -7.05 6.29
C THR A 524 10.33 -7.15 6.88
N GLY A 525 9.61 -6.03 6.99
CA GLY A 525 8.23 -6.00 7.44
C GLY A 525 7.21 -6.42 6.37
N VAL A 526 7.62 -6.48 5.10
CA VAL A 526 6.74 -6.91 4.00
C VAL A 526 6.70 -8.44 3.94
N THR A 527 5.72 -9.00 4.64
CA THR A 527 5.65 -10.44 4.94
C THR A 527 4.24 -10.98 4.86
N ASN A 528 4.12 -12.31 4.73
CA ASN A 528 2.84 -13.02 4.72
C ASN A 528 1.88 -12.54 3.61
N ASN A 529 2.40 -11.90 2.56
CA ASN A 529 1.62 -11.52 1.40
C ASN A 529 1.48 -12.72 0.45
N ARG A 530 0.31 -12.84 -0.16
CA ARG A 530 -0.12 -13.99 -0.96
C ARG A 530 -0.54 -13.50 -2.33
N ILE A 531 0.31 -13.71 -3.33
CA ILE A 531 0.04 -13.40 -4.73
C ILE A 531 -0.42 -14.69 -5.39
N ILE A 532 -1.74 -14.88 -5.47
CA ILE A 532 -2.34 -16.18 -5.80
C ILE A 532 -3.22 -16.06 -7.02
N GLY A 533 -3.07 -16.98 -7.97
CA GLY A 533 -4.12 -17.16 -8.97
C GLY A 533 -4.32 -15.96 -9.88
N ASN A 534 -3.26 -15.27 -10.29
CA ASN A 534 -3.34 -14.11 -11.19
C ASN A 534 -2.93 -14.46 -12.63
N TYR A 535 -3.29 -13.59 -13.58
CA TYR A 535 -2.72 -13.54 -14.93
C TYR A 535 -1.81 -12.32 -15.05
N ILE A 536 -0.54 -12.52 -15.38
CA ILE A 536 0.49 -11.48 -15.28
C ILE A 536 1.28 -11.37 -16.60
N GLY A 537 1.08 -10.26 -17.30
CA GLY A 537 1.71 -9.95 -18.59
C GLY A 537 0.99 -10.55 -19.82
N THR A 538 -0.13 -11.23 -19.59
CA THR A 538 -0.94 -11.90 -20.63
C THR A 538 -2.22 -11.12 -20.96
N ASP A 539 -2.99 -11.60 -21.92
CA ASP A 539 -4.38 -11.22 -22.10
C ASP A 539 -5.25 -11.61 -20.90
N VAL A 540 -6.51 -11.16 -20.90
CA VAL A 540 -7.49 -11.41 -19.83
C VAL A 540 -7.88 -12.89 -19.66
N THR A 541 -7.51 -13.76 -20.61
CA THR A 541 -7.76 -15.21 -20.53
C THR A 541 -6.56 -16.00 -20.02
N GLY A 542 -5.38 -15.38 -19.93
CA GLY A 542 -4.15 -16.06 -19.53
C GLY A 542 -3.57 -16.99 -20.60
N ASN A 543 -3.88 -16.76 -21.88
CA ASN A 543 -3.51 -17.66 -22.98
C ASN A 543 -2.80 -16.98 -24.15
N ALA A 544 -2.76 -15.65 -24.20
CA ALA A 544 -2.13 -14.93 -25.30
C ALA A 544 -1.29 -13.76 -24.81
N ILE A 545 -0.27 -13.43 -25.61
CA ILE A 545 0.49 -12.18 -25.49
C ILE A 545 0.18 -11.35 -26.73
N THR A 546 -0.07 -10.06 -26.53
CA THR A 546 -0.17 -9.08 -27.62
C THR A 546 0.88 -8.00 -27.40
N SER A 547 0.99 -7.05 -28.34
CA SER A 547 1.96 -5.95 -28.25
C SER A 547 1.77 -5.02 -27.05
N TYR A 548 0.68 -5.15 -26.29
CA TYR A 548 0.34 -4.28 -25.17
C TYR A 548 0.04 -5.02 -23.86
N THR A 549 0.06 -6.35 -23.83
CA THR A 549 -0.18 -7.11 -22.59
C THR A 549 1.06 -7.25 -21.72
N GLY A 550 2.25 -7.22 -22.33
CA GLY A 550 3.50 -7.37 -21.59
C GLY A 550 3.74 -6.27 -20.57
N ASN A 551 4.17 -6.64 -19.37
CA ASN A 551 4.67 -5.67 -18.40
C ASN A 551 6.09 -5.26 -18.77
N GLY A 552 6.43 -3.97 -18.58
CA GLY A 552 7.70 -3.37 -19.01
C GLY A 552 8.95 -3.85 -18.26
N THR A 553 8.78 -4.60 -17.16
CA THR A 553 9.89 -5.28 -16.46
C THR A 553 9.50 -6.73 -16.13
N HIS A 554 9.70 -7.19 -14.89
CA HIS A 554 9.36 -8.54 -14.43
C HIS A 554 7.85 -8.66 -14.16
N GLY A 555 7.30 -9.88 -14.21
CA GLY A 555 5.92 -10.11 -13.79
C GLY A 555 5.71 -9.72 -12.31
N ILE A 556 6.55 -10.28 -11.43
CA ILE A 556 6.63 -9.92 -10.01
C ILE A 556 8.08 -9.62 -9.63
N ARG A 557 8.31 -8.54 -8.86
CA ARG A 557 9.61 -8.24 -8.26
C ARG A 557 9.51 -8.26 -6.73
N LEU A 558 10.37 -9.03 -6.09
CA LEU A 558 10.61 -9.03 -4.65
C LEU A 558 12.01 -8.48 -4.41
N GLU A 559 12.13 -7.39 -3.64
CA GLU A 559 13.42 -6.79 -3.29
C GLU A 559 13.55 -6.33 -1.83
N ASP A 560 14.73 -5.91 -1.40
CA ASP A 560 14.97 -5.27 -0.09
C ASP A 560 14.55 -6.09 1.14
N ARG A 561 14.93 -7.38 1.14
CA ARG A 561 14.72 -8.35 2.23
C ARG A 561 13.26 -8.66 2.58
N VAL A 562 12.33 -8.47 1.65
CA VAL A 562 11.00 -9.03 1.84
C VAL A 562 11.09 -10.53 2.11
N SER A 563 10.24 -11.04 3.00
CA SER A 563 10.34 -12.43 3.43
C SER A 563 9.00 -13.06 3.77
N TYR A 564 8.93 -14.39 3.75
CA TYR A 564 7.71 -15.14 4.08
C TYR A 564 6.51 -14.77 3.21
N ASN A 565 6.73 -14.39 1.94
CA ASN A 565 5.67 -14.17 0.97
C ASN A 565 5.47 -15.42 0.10
N THR A 566 4.24 -15.63 -0.37
CA THR A 566 3.87 -16.76 -1.22
C THR A 566 3.38 -16.28 -2.58
N ILE A 567 3.98 -16.80 -3.64
CA ILE A 567 3.57 -16.61 -5.03
C ILE A 567 3.12 -17.97 -5.55
N SER A 568 1.82 -18.12 -5.85
CA SER A 568 1.31 -19.40 -6.31
C SER A 568 0.16 -19.37 -7.30
N GLU A 569 0.00 -20.40 -8.12
CA GLU A 569 -1.17 -20.57 -9.02
C GLU A 569 -1.31 -19.45 -10.08
N ASN A 570 -0.27 -18.65 -10.29
CA ASN A 570 -0.26 -17.56 -11.26
C ASN A 570 0.13 -18.09 -12.64
N VAL A 571 -0.33 -17.40 -13.68
CA VAL A 571 0.13 -17.59 -15.06
C VAL A 571 0.93 -16.36 -15.48
N PHE A 572 2.14 -16.60 -15.97
CA PHE A 572 3.07 -15.57 -16.40
C PHE A 572 3.41 -15.72 -17.88
N GLY A 573 3.34 -14.61 -18.60
CA GLY A 573 3.84 -14.52 -19.96
C GLY A 573 4.01 -13.08 -20.42
N GLY A 574 4.80 -12.85 -21.46
CA GLY A 574 4.91 -11.54 -22.12
C GLY A 574 5.62 -10.45 -21.32
N ASN A 575 6.14 -10.75 -20.14
CA ASN A 575 6.92 -9.78 -19.36
C ASN A 575 8.28 -9.54 -20.04
N VAL A 576 8.75 -8.28 -20.05
CA VAL A 576 10.03 -7.86 -20.66
C VAL A 576 11.25 -8.36 -19.87
N GLY A 577 11.06 -8.66 -18.58
CA GLY A 577 12.02 -9.39 -17.77
C GLY A 577 11.52 -10.78 -17.43
N SER A 578 12.16 -11.38 -16.43
CA SER A 578 11.75 -12.67 -15.88
C SER A 578 10.32 -12.69 -15.34
N ALA A 579 9.68 -13.87 -15.26
CA ALA A 579 8.33 -13.99 -14.70
C ALA A 579 8.30 -13.51 -13.24
N THR A 580 9.29 -13.90 -12.45
CA THR A 580 9.52 -13.36 -11.12
C THR A 580 11.01 -13.11 -10.89
N LYS A 581 11.33 -12.04 -10.16
CA LYS A 581 12.69 -11.73 -9.70
C LYS A 581 12.73 -11.69 -8.17
N PHE A 582 13.62 -12.47 -7.59
CA PHE A 582 14.00 -12.49 -6.18
C PHE A 582 15.36 -11.82 -6.05
N ASP A 583 15.37 -10.67 -5.39
CA ASP A 583 16.50 -9.78 -5.39
C ASP A 583 16.82 -9.33 -3.97
N TYR A 584 17.78 -10.00 -3.33
CA TYR A 584 18.08 -9.76 -1.92
C TYR A 584 16.95 -10.09 -0.95
N VAL A 585 16.37 -11.28 -1.07
CA VAL A 585 15.15 -11.69 -0.36
C VAL A 585 15.26 -13.08 0.26
N TYR A 586 14.47 -13.35 1.29
CA TYR A 586 14.60 -14.54 2.12
C TYR A 586 13.29 -15.25 2.41
N HIS A 587 13.29 -16.58 2.50
CA HIS A 587 12.13 -17.36 2.96
C HIS A 587 10.84 -17.12 2.16
N ASN A 588 10.94 -16.70 0.90
CA ASN A 588 9.78 -16.58 0.02
C ASN A 588 9.54 -17.89 -0.72
N THR A 589 8.28 -18.17 -1.04
CA THR A 589 7.86 -19.41 -1.70
C THR A 589 7.22 -19.11 -3.05
N PHE A 590 7.74 -19.74 -4.12
CA PHE A 590 7.20 -19.71 -5.48
C PHE A 590 6.75 -21.13 -5.85
N LYS A 591 5.44 -21.40 -5.91
CA LYS A 591 4.89 -22.77 -6.10
C LYS A 591 3.65 -22.82 -6.98
N HIS A 592 3.41 -23.92 -7.67
CA HIS A 592 2.21 -24.13 -8.50
C HIS A 592 1.96 -23.06 -9.58
N ASN A 593 2.98 -22.33 -10.01
CA ASN A 593 2.84 -21.32 -11.06
C ASN A 593 3.04 -21.92 -12.46
N ARG A 594 2.41 -21.32 -13.47
CA ARG A 594 2.65 -21.58 -14.89
C ARG A 594 3.43 -20.42 -15.48
N VAL A 595 4.60 -20.71 -16.03
CA VAL A 595 5.53 -19.71 -16.54
C VAL A 595 5.87 -20.05 -17.99
N GLY A 596 5.61 -19.09 -18.86
CA GLY A 596 5.83 -19.22 -20.31
C GLY A 596 4.82 -20.12 -21.02
N ILE A 597 3.80 -20.58 -20.30
CA ILE A 597 2.71 -21.43 -20.80
C ILE A 597 1.35 -21.00 -20.22
N GLY A 598 0.36 -20.91 -21.11
CA GLY A 598 -0.98 -20.45 -20.80
C GLY A 598 -1.82 -21.48 -20.07
N VAL A 599 -3.01 -21.07 -19.66
CA VAL A 599 -4.00 -21.95 -19.01
C VAL A 599 -4.36 -23.12 -19.92
N ASN A 600 -4.47 -22.87 -21.24
CA ASN A 600 -4.78 -23.85 -22.27
C ASN A 600 -3.56 -24.64 -22.78
N GLY A 601 -2.37 -24.42 -22.22
CA GLY A 601 -1.13 -25.03 -22.69
C GLY A 601 -0.44 -24.30 -23.86
N GLY A 602 -0.99 -23.18 -24.32
CA GLY A 602 -0.39 -22.35 -25.37
C GLY A 602 0.90 -21.67 -24.91
N VAL A 603 1.85 -21.46 -25.83
CA VAL A 603 3.15 -20.84 -25.54
C VAL A 603 3.00 -19.33 -25.38
N ILE A 604 3.40 -18.81 -24.20
CA ILE A 604 3.35 -17.39 -23.85
C ILE A 604 4.62 -16.97 -23.09
N PRO A 605 5.79 -16.98 -23.73
CA PRO A 605 7.08 -16.83 -23.05
C PRO A 605 7.25 -15.43 -22.45
N ASN A 606 8.05 -15.32 -21.39
CA ASN A 606 8.68 -14.05 -21.04
C ASN A 606 9.97 -13.88 -21.87
N THR A 607 10.58 -12.70 -21.84
CA THR A 607 11.77 -12.45 -22.68
C THR A 607 13.11 -12.74 -21.98
N GLU A 608 13.06 -13.12 -20.71
CA GLU A 608 14.22 -13.49 -19.90
C GLU A 608 13.97 -14.87 -19.25
N TYR A 609 14.22 -15.02 -17.94
CA TYR A 609 14.14 -16.30 -17.25
C TYR A 609 12.73 -16.58 -16.71
N GLY A 610 12.46 -17.84 -16.41
CA GLY A 610 11.26 -18.18 -15.63
C GLY A 610 11.31 -17.57 -14.23
N LEU A 611 12.44 -17.74 -13.53
CA LEU A 611 12.68 -17.14 -12.22
C LEU A 611 14.13 -16.70 -12.10
N LEU A 612 14.35 -15.47 -11.64
CA LEU A 612 15.68 -14.90 -11.41
C LEU A 612 15.94 -14.73 -9.91
N LEU A 613 16.97 -15.39 -9.39
CA LEU A 613 17.50 -15.19 -8.03
C LEU A 613 18.85 -14.47 -8.10
N THR A 614 19.00 -13.39 -7.34
CA THR A 614 20.20 -12.55 -7.40
C THR A 614 20.43 -11.75 -6.12
N ARG A 615 21.62 -11.12 -6.03
CA ARG A 615 22.07 -10.22 -4.95
C ARG A 615 21.69 -10.74 -3.55
N ASP A 616 22.28 -11.86 -3.13
CA ASP A 616 22.05 -12.48 -1.82
C ASP A 616 20.61 -12.98 -1.55
N ALA A 617 19.87 -13.39 -2.59
CA ALA A 617 18.60 -14.07 -2.40
C ALA A 617 18.84 -15.49 -1.86
N ALA A 618 18.44 -15.76 -0.62
CA ALA A 618 18.79 -17.00 0.08
C ALA A 618 17.61 -17.62 0.85
N TRP A 619 17.66 -18.92 1.11
CA TRP A 619 16.59 -19.66 1.82
C TRP A 619 15.20 -19.52 1.22
N ASN A 620 15.10 -19.25 -0.09
CA ASN A 620 13.82 -19.23 -0.78
C ASN A 620 13.47 -20.64 -1.28
N THR A 621 12.19 -20.88 -1.53
CA THR A 621 11.70 -22.16 -2.04
C THR A 621 11.03 -21.97 -3.40
N VAL A 622 11.52 -22.67 -4.41
CA VAL A 622 10.99 -22.73 -5.76
C VAL A 622 10.41 -24.13 -5.96
N GLY A 623 9.13 -24.26 -5.69
CA GLY A 623 8.40 -25.52 -5.69
C GLY A 623 7.45 -25.66 -4.50
N PRO A 624 6.58 -26.68 -4.52
CA PRO A 624 6.42 -27.65 -5.59
C PRO A 624 5.52 -27.17 -6.74
N GLY A 625 5.49 -27.94 -7.82
CA GLY A 625 4.43 -27.93 -8.83
C GLY A 625 4.46 -26.76 -9.81
N ASN A 626 5.56 -26.02 -9.92
CA ASN A 626 5.66 -25.03 -11.00
C ASN A 626 5.85 -25.73 -12.35
N ILE A 627 5.26 -25.16 -13.39
CA ILE A 627 5.53 -25.48 -14.80
C ILE A 627 6.28 -24.28 -15.38
N ILE A 628 7.55 -24.46 -15.76
CA ILE A 628 8.40 -23.40 -16.28
C ILE A 628 8.92 -23.81 -17.65
N SER A 629 8.41 -23.17 -18.69
CA SER A 629 8.66 -23.59 -20.07
C SER A 629 8.75 -22.43 -21.04
N ASN A 630 9.46 -22.62 -22.15
CA ASN A 630 9.61 -21.64 -23.23
C ASN A 630 10.32 -20.33 -22.80
N GLU A 631 11.07 -20.35 -21.70
CA GLU A 631 11.86 -19.21 -21.23
C GLU A 631 13.29 -19.27 -21.76
N THR A 632 14.08 -18.19 -21.59
CA THR A 632 15.51 -18.25 -21.95
C THR A 632 16.27 -19.24 -21.06
N ALA A 633 15.90 -19.37 -19.79
CA ALA A 633 16.24 -20.45 -18.89
C ALA A 633 15.13 -20.59 -17.83
N GLY A 634 15.04 -21.73 -17.16
CA GLY A 634 14.01 -21.98 -16.16
C GLY A 634 14.22 -21.14 -14.90
N VAL A 635 15.07 -21.60 -13.99
CA VAL A 635 15.43 -20.93 -12.74
C VAL A 635 16.91 -20.57 -12.78
N SER A 636 17.21 -19.27 -12.78
CA SER A 636 18.57 -18.74 -12.91
C SER A 636 19.04 -18.09 -11.61
N LEU A 637 20.20 -18.52 -11.11
CA LEU A 637 20.84 -17.96 -9.92
C LEU A 637 22.13 -17.27 -10.35
N THR A 638 22.15 -15.94 -10.26
CA THR A 638 23.13 -15.12 -11.01
C THR A 638 24.27 -14.55 -10.17
N SER A 639 24.13 -14.47 -8.85
CA SER A 639 25.19 -13.96 -7.96
C SER A 639 26.07 -15.10 -7.47
N ILE A 640 27.38 -14.96 -7.64
CA ILE A 640 28.37 -15.94 -7.18
C ILE A 640 28.69 -15.86 -5.67
N ALA A 641 28.07 -14.93 -4.96
CA ALA A 641 28.13 -14.84 -3.50
C ALA A 641 26.73 -14.59 -2.94
N GLY A 642 26.40 -15.28 -1.84
CA GLY A 642 25.26 -15.06 -0.96
C GLY A 642 23.90 -15.50 -1.50
N THR A 643 23.79 -15.90 -2.77
CA THR A 643 22.53 -16.44 -3.35
C THR A 643 22.48 -17.94 -3.14
N ASP A 644 22.36 -18.33 -1.87
CA ASP A 644 22.68 -19.66 -1.38
C ASP A 644 21.50 -20.27 -0.60
N PHE A 645 21.55 -21.59 -0.35
CA PHE A 645 20.52 -22.31 0.41
C PHE A 645 19.09 -22.19 -0.17
N ASN A 646 18.96 -21.93 -1.46
CA ASN A 646 17.66 -21.91 -2.12
C ASN A 646 17.25 -23.34 -2.47
N THR A 647 16.02 -23.69 -2.12
CA THR A 647 15.46 -25.02 -2.41
C THR A 647 14.72 -24.97 -3.74
N ILE A 648 15.22 -25.65 -4.76
CA ILE A 648 14.52 -25.86 -6.03
C ILE A 648 14.04 -27.30 -6.05
N THR A 649 12.73 -27.51 -5.98
CA THR A 649 12.13 -28.82 -5.74
C THR A 649 10.86 -29.02 -6.57
N GLN A 650 10.60 -30.24 -7.03
CA GLN A 650 9.29 -30.64 -7.56
C GLN A 650 8.74 -29.74 -8.70
N ASN A 651 9.59 -29.24 -9.60
CA ASN A 651 9.18 -28.42 -10.75
C ASN A 651 9.19 -29.23 -12.06
N SER A 652 8.32 -28.86 -13.00
CA SER A 652 8.38 -29.32 -14.39
C SER A 652 9.02 -28.21 -15.24
N MET A 653 10.22 -28.46 -15.76
CA MET A 653 10.96 -27.49 -16.56
C MET A 653 11.31 -28.08 -17.92
N TYR A 654 10.77 -27.53 -19.01
CA TYR A 654 10.94 -28.09 -20.36
C TYR A 654 10.75 -27.02 -21.44
N GLY A 655 11.26 -27.26 -22.65
CA GLY A 655 11.07 -26.34 -23.78
C GLY A 655 11.73 -24.96 -23.61
N ASN A 656 12.50 -24.75 -22.53
CA ASN A 656 13.32 -23.56 -22.35
C ASN A 656 14.46 -23.58 -23.38
N VAL A 657 14.91 -22.39 -23.80
CA VAL A 657 16.03 -22.26 -24.74
C VAL A 657 17.34 -22.70 -24.07
N GLY A 658 17.54 -22.31 -22.83
CA GLY A 658 18.68 -22.66 -21.97
C GLY A 658 18.33 -23.72 -20.94
N LEU A 659 19.13 -23.78 -19.87
CA LEU A 659 19.03 -24.81 -18.84
C LEU A 659 17.73 -24.68 -18.02
N GLY A 660 17.26 -25.80 -17.47
CA GLY A 660 16.15 -25.79 -16.51
C GLY A 660 16.54 -25.07 -15.22
N ILE A 661 17.69 -25.41 -14.67
CA ILE A 661 18.32 -24.69 -13.55
C ILE A 661 19.69 -24.22 -14.05
N ASP A 662 19.97 -22.93 -13.93
CA ASP A 662 21.20 -22.30 -14.43
C ASP A 662 21.88 -21.57 -13.28
N LEU A 663 23.00 -22.10 -12.79
CA LEU A 663 23.77 -21.55 -11.67
C LEU A 663 24.98 -20.79 -12.21
N ALA A 664 25.20 -19.56 -11.74
CA ALA A 664 26.31 -18.74 -12.19
C ALA A 664 27.67 -19.48 -12.09
N PRO A 665 28.53 -19.42 -13.13
CA PRO A 665 28.37 -18.66 -14.37
C PRO A 665 27.30 -19.25 -15.32
N LEU A 666 26.39 -18.40 -15.79
CA LEU A 666 25.20 -18.83 -16.55
C LEU A 666 25.55 -19.34 -17.96
N GLY A 667 24.65 -20.16 -18.51
CA GLY A 667 24.69 -20.61 -19.89
C GLY A 667 25.62 -21.80 -20.15
N ALA A 668 26.18 -22.39 -19.10
CA ALA A 668 26.95 -23.61 -19.16
C ALA A 668 26.56 -24.53 -18.00
N VAL A 669 26.59 -25.84 -18.24
CA VAL A 669 26.41 -26.83 -17.17
C VAL A 669 27.62 -26.73 -16.24
N ASN A 670 27.39 -26.44 -14.95
CA ASN A 670 28.44 -26.42 -13.94
C ASN A 670 29.12 -27.82 -13.84
N PRO A 671 30.39 -27.92 -13.47
CA PRO A 671 31.05 -29.22 -13.29
C PRO A 671 30.37 -30.07 -12.21
N ASN A 672 30.47 -31.40 -12.33
CA ASN A 672 30.06 -32.35 -11.29
C ASN A 672 31.33 -32.98 -10.68
N ASP A 673 31.79 -32.52 -9.50
CA ASP A 673 33.11 -32.83 -8.96
C ASP A 673 33.11 -33.59 -7.60
N PRO A 674 34.11 -34.45 -7.33
CA PRO A 674 34.13 -35.22 -6.08
C PRO A 674 34.47 -34.37 -4.85
N GLY A 675 33.60 -34.39 -3.83
CA GLY A 675 33.87 -33.81 -2.51
C GLY A 675 33.36 -32.39 -2.30
N ASP A 676 32.63 -31.84 -3.28
CA ASP A 676 31.86 -30.59 -3.28
C ASP A 676 32.34 -29.53 -2.28
N THR A 677 33.44 -28.87 -2.64
CA THR A 677 33.98 -27.71 -1.93
C THR A 677 33.64 -26.40 -2.64
N ASP A 678 32.73 -26.45 -3.61
CA ASP A 678 32.45 -25.33 -4.48
C ASP A 678 31.84 -24.16 -3.72
N SER A 679 32.08 -22.97 -4.26
CA SER A 679 31.53 -21.71 -3.78
C SER A 679 30.99 -20.96 -4.99
N GLY A 680 29.83 -20.35 -4.86
CA GLY A 680 29.12 -19.80 -6.01
C GLY A 680 27.62 -19.81 -5.76
N ALA A 681 26.86 -19.49 -6.79
CA ALA A 681 25.40 -19.51 -6.73
C ALA A 681 24.89 -20.88 -6.25
N ASN A 682 24.26 -20.92 -5.08
CA ASN A 682 23.72 -22.13 -4.46
C ASN A 682 24.77 -23.24 -4.35
N GLU A 683 25.97 -22.82 -3.96
CA GLU A 683 27.14 -23.67 -3.76
C GLU A 683 27.57 -24.46 -5.01
N GLN A 684 27.03 -24.12 -6.20
CA GLN A 684 27.18 -24.90 -7.43
C GLN A 684 26.91 -26.40 -7.25
N LEU A 685 25.97 -26.74 -6.34
CA LEU A 685 25.70 -28.10 -5.89
C LEU A 685 25.68 -29.12 -7.04
N ASN A 686 26.47 -30.18 -6.85
CA ASN A 686 26.52 -31.33 -7.77
C ASN A 686 25.13 -31.88 -8.14
N PHE A 687 24.89 -32.06 -9.43
CA PHE A 687 23.61 -32.57 -9.94
C PHE A 687 23.63 -34.10 -10.12
N PRO A 688 22.45 -34.77 -10.01
CA PRO A 688 22.35 -36.19 -10.32
C PRO A 688 22.65 -36.47 -11.80
N GLU A 689 23.51 -37.45 -12.07
CA GLU A 689 23.79 -37.95 -13.42
C GLU A 689 22.94 -39.17 -13.72
N LEU A 690 22.15 -39.11 -14.79
CA LEU A 690 21.30 -40.21 -15.22
C LEU A 690 22.05 -41.12 -16.20
N SER A 691 22.03 -42.43 -15.92
CA SER A 691 22.55 -43.48 -16.82
C SER A 691 21.44 -44.14 -17.63
N GLU A 692 20.25 -44.28 -17.05
CA GLU A 692 19.07 -44.82 -17.70
C GLU A 692 17.82 -44.14 -17.11
N ALA A 693 16.85 -43.83 -17.96
CA ALA A 693 15.53 -43.38 -17.55
C ALA A 693 14.46 -44.06 -18.41
N THR A 694 13.59 -44.83 -17.76
CA THR A 694 12.41 -45.46 -18.37
C THR A 694 11.15 -44.97 -17.66
N THR A 695 9.97 -45.41 -18.13
CA THR A 695 8.71 -45.11 -17.46
C THR A 695 8.56 -45.79 -16.08
N ALA A 696 9.44 -46.73 -15.73
CA ALA A 696 9.36 -47.53 -14.50
C ALA A 696 10.61 -47.43 -13.61
N THR A 697 11.76 -47.09 -14.17
CA THR A 697 13.05 -47.07 -13.48
C THR A 697 13.87 -45.86 -13.90
N VAL A 698 14.61 -45.31 -12.95
CA VAL A 698 15.67 -44.32 -13.19
C VAL A 698 16.91 -44.81 -12.46
N SER A 699 18.05 -44.88 -13.14
CA SER A 699 19.34 -45.24 -12.55
C SER A 699 20.37 -44.17 -12.82
N GLY A 700 21.27 -43.97 -11.87
CA GLY A 700 22.25 -42.88 -11.95
C GLY A 700 23.14 -42.79 -10.72
N THR A 701 23.94 -41.72 -10.68
CA THR A 701 24.78 -41.34 -9.55
C THR A 701 24.36 -39.96 -9.05
N ALA A 702 24.51 -39.73 -7.75
CA ALA A 702 24.28 -38.42 -7.14
C ALA A 702 25.26 -38.24 -5.99
N CYS A 703 25.39 -37.01 -5.50
CA CYS A 703 26.22 -36.69 -4.35
C CYS A 703 25.78 -37.47 -3.10
N ALA A 704 26.76 -37.81 -2.25
CA ALA A 704 26.50 -38.57 -1.02
C ALA A 704 25.60 -37.77 -0.08
N ASN A 705 24.57 -38.42 0.48
CA ASN A 705 23.56 -37.81 1.37
C ASN A 705 22.68 -36.73 0.72
N CYS A 706 22.75 -36.55 -0.60
CA CYS A 706 21.85 -35.66 -1.31
C CYS A 706 20.45 -36.28 -1.44
N THR A 707 19.43 -35.43 -1.38
CA THR A 707 18.07 -35.84 -1.72
C THR A 707 17.90 -35.73 -3.22
N VAL A 708 17.73 -36.86 -3.90
CA VAL A 708 17.41 -36.90 -5.33
C VAL A 708 15.91 -37.05 -5.47
N GLU A 709 15.28 -36.07 -6.11
CA GLU A 709 13.87 -36.14 -6.40
C GLU A 709 13.64 -36.59 -7.85
N VAL A 710 12.95 -37.71 -8.03
CA VAL A 710 12.62 -38.26 -9.35
C VAL A 710 11.11 -38.25 -9.53
N PHE A 711 10.63 -37.52 -10.53
CA PHE A 711 9.22 -37.44 -10.87
C PHE A 711 9.00 -37.77 -12.34
N LYS A 712 7.89 -38.46 -12.62
CA LYS A 712 7.42 -38.67 -13.98
C LYS A 712 6.81 -37.35 -14.47
N ALA A 713 7.40 -36.75 -15.50
CA ALA A 713 6.74 -35.65 -16.21
C ALA A 713 5.45 -36.20 -16.87
N ASP A 714 4.32 -35.55 -16.65
CA ASP A 714 3.06 -35.95 -17.29
C ASP A 714 3.21 -35.86 -18.81
N SER A 715 2.87 -36.96 -19.48
CA SER A 715 2.96 -37.17 -20.94
C SER A 715 1.91 -36.38 -21.71
#